data_AF-A0A818S1W2-F1
#
_entry.id   AF-A0A818S1W2-F1
#
_cell.length_a   1.000
_cell.length_b   1.000
_cell.length_c   1.000
_cell.angle_alpha   90.00
_cell.angle_beta   90.00
_cell.angle_gamma   90.00
#
_symmetry.space_group_name_H-M   'P 1'
#
loop_
_entity.id
_entity.type
_entity.pdbx_description
1 polymer ?
#
loop_
_entity_poly.entity_id
_entity_poly.type
_entity_poly.pdbx_seq_one_letter_code
_entity_poly.pdbx_strand_id
1 'polypeptide(L)'
;MYSYFELPDEVLSYHGEDFFDLVSKKCGNIVKELMEKLSIDSVKTLLGVEDDIFSFLKENCNALKDIKERACLCLDDGTIIIKPGLRIDLDRFVATLRAKSIQNISLQSTTISSDDNSSQSNTLINSDTLEENKNSFLNTLINNITSNSKKSKNNYRYNTKVQNFAQALYIMGGRNTYEYIRLNLPGSVPSITSVDGSITKAGGKIVESEFRYDALSDLQISNNYQLAVCSEDCTGVIQKVVYDASTNTFIGFSTPLDHGVPVPQFFQTDSYDQLKEWFENEEKSNLLNVHMLELLTISKSSSTSFLLGAYGITSKFNSIDVLRRWLWIFERSRISNIRILAFATDCDPKYLRAMRLITGFFAKLPNIPISERNDVLEVKLPKNWSSWFFMRTRQLFFCFQDPVHLCTKIRNRLLSQSASMFIGNGKISVDVLFDLINNQSKLIHGLVKTDVYPKDRQNFSSCAKISTDDVLSALNNVSDSYATQIYLRLLRSIILAYIEQSTSILDRIYHSWITVFICRLWWAWLQLTDVEEISTEYQDKNKAFFFITKAAYHSIEINAHTLLSVVLLVCQHDLPESALSITSSNSQICENIFRLTRSMSGTFSSNVNFTVGQFLRRAGKLSVLQDIERQNEHNLSECSLQFPKHHKRRHRKDMSINNRLDVSNNILTQNTIEKTIHRAFDDAYKMLSVLGIDVILVREHRNALNELSTYVRVQIENTSHTTDFSENWNGYSDDESDSEEDNVHDQYDVTSESSSEDEADELTNNSGHKRSQFKGLRIFNEIPASQSNSYFRINVDGNEKYMHKQTASWLLTDNKPTLSADRLQRVQKRSR
;
A
#
# COMPACT_ATOMS: atom_id res chain seq x y z
N MET A 1 4.52 -7.86 -47.83
CA MET A 1 5.83 -8.45 -47.46
C MET A 1 6.84 -7.89 -48.45
N TYR A 2 7.88 -7.18 -48.00
CA TYR A 2 8.94 -6.69 -48.89
C TYR A 2 10.01 -7.78 -49.05
N SER A 3 10.61 -7.89 -50.24
CA SER A 3 11.66 -8.88 -50.50
C SER A 3 12.87 -8.68 -49.57
N TYR A 4 13.55 -9.75 -49.18
CA TYR A 4 14.86 -9.64 -48.53
C TYR A 4 15.90 -9.11 -49.53
N PHE A 5 17.00 -8.55 -49.02
CA PHE A 5 18.12 -8.23 -49.90
C PHE A 5 18.85 -9.52 -50.30
N GLU A 6 19.16 -9.70 -51.58
CA GLU A 6 20.17 -10.68 -51.97
C GLU A 6 21.53 -10.22 -51.45
N LEU A 7 22.17 -11.07 -50.65
CA LEU A 7 23.49 -10.87 -50.04
C LEU A 7 24.42 -12.04 -50.43
N PRO A 8 25.72 -11.79 -50.65
CA PRO A 8 26.70 -12.85 -50.90
C PRO A 8 26.72 -13.92 -49.81
N ASP A 9 27.20 -15.11 -50.12
CA ASP A 9 27.28 -16.20 -49.13
C ASP A 9 28.32 -15.92 -48.04
N GLU A 10 29.44 -15.29 -48.42
CA GLU A 10 30.53 -14.88 -47.54
C GLU A 10 30.25 -13.55 -46.81
N VAL A 11 29.05 -12.98 -46.92
CA VAL A 11 28.74 -11.63 -46.39
C VAL A 11 29.06 -11.45 -44.89
N LEU A 12 29.06 -12.54 -44.11
CA LEU A 12 29.33 -12.50 -42.68
C LEU A 12 30.82 -12.31 -42.32
N SER A 13 31.76 -12.56 -43.24
CA SER A 13 33.20 -12.29 -43.06
C SER A 13 33.63 -10.91 -43.58
N TYR A 14 32.70 -10.10 -44.11
CA TYR A 14 33.01 -8.78 -44.64
C TYR A 14 33.40 -7.82 -43.51
N HIS A 15 34.54 -7.15 -43.72
CA HIS A 15 35.16 -6.18 -42.83
C HIS A 15 35.89 -5.12 -43.67
N GLY A 16 36.15 -3.94 -43.10
CA GLY A 16 36.83 -2.86 -43.81
C GLY A 16 36.09 -2.41 -45.07
N GLU A 17 36.81 -2.23 -46.17
CA GLU A 17 36.27 -1.71 -47.43
C GLU A 17 35.12 -2.57 -47.99
N ASP A 18 35.23 -3.91 -47.96
CA ASP A 18 34.17 -4.82 -48.42
C ASP A 18 32.86 -4.65 -47.64
N PHE A 19 32.96 -4.41 -46.33
CA PHE A 19 31.79 -4.11 -45.49
C PHE A 19 31.21 -2.74 -45.82
N PHE A 20 32.05 -1.70 -45.91
CA PHE A 20 31.58 -0.35 -46.16
C PHE A 20 30.96 -0.19 -47.55
N ASP A 21 31.49 -0.85 -48.58
CA ASP A 21 30.92 -0.81 -49.93
C ASP A 21 29.60 -1.58 -50.02
N LEU A 22 29.46 -2.66 -49.25
CA LEU A 22 28.16 -3.32 -49.07
C LEU A 22 27.14 -2.40 -48.38
N VAL A 23 27.54 -1.69 -47.31
CA VAL A 23 26.68 -0.72 -46.61
C VAL A 23 26.29 0.43 -47.53
N SER A 24 27.23 1.00 -48.28
CA SER A 24 26.96 2.02 -49.30
C SER A 24 25.93 1.54 -50.33
N LYS A 25 26.11 0.33 -50.86
CA LYS A 25 25.24 -0.26 -51.89
C LYS A 25 23.84 -0.65 -51.40
N LYS A 26 23.65 -0.89 -50.11
CA LYS A 26 22.37 -1.36 -49.53
C LYS A 26 21.63 -0.32 -48.69
N CYS A 27 22.35 0.60 -48.04
CA CYS A 27 21.83 1.61 -47.10
C CYS A 27 22.21 3.06 -47.49
N GLY A 28 23.04 3.24 -48.53
CA GLY A 28 23.48 4.55 -49.01
C GLY A 28 24.72 5.11 -48.29
N ASN A 29 25.42 6.04 -48.95
CA ASN A 29 26.67 6.62 -48.45
C ASN A 29 26.54 7.28 -47.06
N ILE A 30 25.41 7.91 -46.75
CA ILE A 30 25.18 8.55 -45.45
C ILE A 30 25.31 7.53 -44.29
N VAL A 31 24.88 6.28 -44.51
CA VAL A 31 24.99 5.22 -43.50
C VAL A 31 26.41 4.64 -43.45
N LYS A 32 27.10 4.51 -44.60
CA LYS A 32 28.53 4.16 -44.65
C LYS A 32 29.37 5.15 -43.82
N GLU A 33 29.25 6.44 -44.11
CA GLU A 33 30.00 7.50 -43.42
C GLU A 33 29.71 7.55 -41.91
N LEU A 34 28.46 7.29 -41.50
CA LEU A 34 28.10 7.20 -40.08
C LEU A 34 28.78 6.00 -39.40
N MET A 35 28.79 4.83 -40.04
CA MET A 35 29.46 3.63 -39.52
C MET A 35 30.99 3.80 -39.45
N GLU A 36 31.60 4.42 -40.47
CA GLU A 36 33.03 4.79 -40.46
C GLU A 36 33.36 5.71 -39.27
N LYS A 37 32.54 6.73 -38.97
CA LYS A 37 32.74 7.63 -37.83
C LYS A 37 32.49 6.97 -36.46
N LEU A 38 31.67 5.94 -36.40
CA LEU A 38 31.39 5.17 -35.19
C LEU A 38 32.33 3.95 -35.01
N SER A 39 33.31 3.76 -35.90
CA SER A 39 34.20 2.59 -35.94
C SER A 39 33.46 1.25 -36.01
N ILE A 40 32.30 1.24 -36.69
CA ILE A 40 31.55 0.02 -37.02
C ILE A 40 32.04 -0.42 -38.40
N ASP A 41 32.96 -1.38 -38.43
CA ASP A 41 33.80 -1.73 -39.58
C ASP A 41 33.57 -3.14 -40.14
N SER A 42 32.64 -3.91 -39.57
CA SER A 42 32.34 -5.28 -39.99
C SER A 42 30.89 -5.66 -39.73
N VAL A 43 30.42 -6.73 -40.40
CA VAL A 43 29.10 -7.31 -40.10
C VAL A 43 29.01 -7.77 -38.66
N LYS A 44 30.11 -8.27 -38.07
CA LYS A 44 30.14 -8.71 -36.67
C LYS A 44 30.00 -7.53 -35.69
N THR A 45 30.70 -6.42 -35.91
CA THR A 45 30.58 -5.23 -35.06
C THR A 45 29.20 -4.60 -35.20
N LEU A 46 28.64 -4.50 -36.42
CA LEU A 46 27.27 -4.02 -36.65
C LEU A 46 26.20 -4.87 -35.95
N LEU A 47 26.28 -6.20 -36.03
CA LEU A 47 25.31 -7.08 -35.40
C LEU A 47 25.38 -7.09 -33.86
N GLY A 48 26.53 -6.69 -33.29
CA GLY A 48 26.77 -6.61 -31.86
C GLY A 48 26.39 -5.27 -31.21
N VAL A 49 25.94 -4.26 -31.96
CA VAL A 49 25.46 -3.00 -31.36
C VAL A 49 24.07 -3.23 -30.74
N GLU A 50 23.96 -3.05 -29.43
CA GLU A 50 22.70 -3.15 -28.70
C GLU A 50 21.81 -1.89 -28.88
N ASP A 51 22.45 -0.72 -29.01
CA ASP A 51 21.81 0.58 -29.20
C ASP A 51 21.59 0.95 -30.69
N ASP A 52 20.68 1.88 -30.93
CA ASP A 52 20.41 2.46 -32.24
C ASP A 52 21.58 3.33 -32.73
N ILE A 53 22.23 2.99 -33.84
CA ILE A 53 23.37 3.76 -34.37
C ILE A 53 23.01 5.22 -34.73
N PHE A 54 21.73 5.52 -34.99
CA PHE A 54 21.29 6.88 -35.25
C PHE A 54 21.07 7.71 -33.98
N SER A 55 21.09 7.09 -32.78
CA SER A 55 21.00 7.81 -31.50
C SER A 55 22.13 8.83 -31.33
N PHE A 56 23.34 8.51 -31.79
CA PHE A 56 24.51 9.40 -31.78
C PHE A 56 24.32 10.70 -32.58
N LEU A 57 23.35 10.77 -33.51
CA LEU A 57 23.01 12.01 -34.22
C LEU A 57 22.21 12.99 -33.34
N LYS A 58 21.65 12.55 -32.21
CA LYS A 58 20.97 13.45 -31.25
C LYS A 58 21.98 14.28 -30.45
N GLU A 59 23.15 13.72 -30.17
CA GLU A 59 24.23 14.38 -29.44
C GLU A 59 24.83 15.59 -30.19
N ASN A 60 25.42 16.50 -29.42
CA ASN A 60 26.10 17.70 -29.95
C ASN A 60 27.57 17.41 -30.27
N CYS A 61 27.81 16.65 -31.34
CA CYS A 61 29.15 16.28 -31.80
C CYS A 61 29.53 17.01 -33.10
N ASN A 62 30.59 17.85 -33.06
CA ASN A 62 31.10 18.56 -34.23
C ASN A 62 31.53 17.61 -35.38
N ALA A 63 32.05 16.42 -35.06
CA ALA A 63 32.51 15.44 -36.06
C ALA A 63 31.37 14.78 -36.84
N LEU A 64 30.12 14.89 -36.37
CA LEU A 64 28.91 14.32 -36.99
C LEU A 64 28.00 15.40 -37.60
N LYS A 65 28.37 16.68 -37.56
CA LYS A 65 27.48 17.80 -37.96
C LYS A 65 26.99 17.68 -39.41
N ASP A 66 27.89 17.44 -40.34
CA ASP A 66 27.56 17.29 -41.77
C ASP A 66 26.69 16.04 -42.04
N ILE A 67 26.98 14.92 -41.37
CA ILE A 67 26.15 13.70 -41.43
C ILE A 67 24.75 13.98 -40.86
N LYS A 68 24.64 14.72 -39.75
CA LYS A 68 23.37 15.10 -39.11
C LYS A 68 22.51 15.97 -40.03
N GLU A 69 23.11 16.95 -40.71
CA GLU A 69 22.43 17.80 -41.71
C GLU A 69 21.94 16.99 -42.94
N ARG A 70 22.69 15.97 -43.37
CA ARG A 70 22.28 15.08 -44.48
C ARG A 70 21.30 13.97 -44.08
N ALA A 71 21.40 13.42 -42.87
CA ALA A 71 20.63 12.27 -42.40
C ALA A 71 19.27 12.64 -41.78
N CYS A 72 19.12 13.86 -41.25
CA CYS A 72 17.96 14.25 -40.46
C CYS A 72 17.13 15.37 -41.12
N LEU A 73 15.96 15.60 -40.52
CA LEU A 73 15.08 16.75 -40.69
C LEU A 73 14.98 17.42 -39.31
N CYS A 74 15.28 18.72 -39.23
CA CYS A 74 15.06 19.50 -38.02
C CYS A 74 13.69 20.17 -38.11
N LEU A 75 12.86 19.97 -37.09
CA LEU A 75 11.58 20.67 -36.93
C LEU A 75 11.79 22.02 -36.24
N ASP A 76 10.81 22.92 -36.38
CA ASP A 76 10.86 24.29 -35.85
C ASP A 76 10.92 24.36 -34.30
N ASP A 77 10.54 23.27 -33.61
CA ASP A 77 10.65 23.10 -32.16
C ASP A 77 12.04 22.60 -31.69
N GLY A 78 12.97 22.38 -32.64
CA GLY A 78 14.30 21.79 -32.39
C GLY A 78 14.33 20.26 -32.39
N THR A 79 13.20 19.58 -32.62
CA THR A 79 13.14 18.11 -32.70
C THR A 79 13.82 17.60 -33.97
N ILE A 80 14.70 16.60 -33.82
CA ILE A 80 15.48 16.00 -34.91
C ILE A 80 14.85 14.66 -35.29
N ILE A 81 14.36 14.56 -36.53
CA ILE A 81 13.79 13.33 -37.11
C ILE A 81 14.77 12.76 -38.14
N ILE A 82 15.19 11.50 -37.96
CA ILE A 82 16.01 10.79 -38.96
C ILE A 82 15.15 10.52 -40.21
N LYS A 83 15.69 10.76 -41.42
CA LYS A 83 14.96 10.54 -42.68
C LYS A 83 14.48 9.08 -42.76
N PRO A 84 13.15 8.80 -42.82
CA PRO A 84 12.62 7.45 -42.63
C PRO A 84 13.18 6.38 -43.58
N GLY A 85 13.53 6.74 -44.82
CA GLY A 85 14.15 5.82 -45.78
C GLY A 85 15.47 5.22 -45.28
N LEU A 86 16.39 6.05 -44.77
CA LEU A 86 17.68 5.60 -44.23
C LEU A 86 17.50 4.60 -43.08
N ARG A 87 16.45 4.79 -42.27
CA ARG A 87 16.14 3.88 -41.18
C ARG A 87 15.57 2.56 -41.68
N ILE A 88 14.60 2.60 -42.60
CA ILE A 88 13.98 1.41 -43.19
C ILE A 88 15.02 0.54 -43.92
N ASP A 89 15.94 1.16 -44.67
CA ASP A 89 16.98 0.43 -45.41
C ASP A 89 17.99 -0.23 -44.47
N LEU A 90 18.44 0.48 -43.41
CA LEU A 90 19.31 -0.11 -42.38
C LEU A 90 18.62 -1.27 -41.63
N ASP A 91 17.41 -1.06 -41.13
CA ASP A 91 16.69 -2.09 -40.34
C ASP A 91 16.47 -3.35 -41.18
N ARG A 92 16.15 -3.20 -42.47
CA ARG A 92 16.03 -4.30 -43.45
C ARG A 92 17.37 -4.98 -43.74
N PHE A 93 18.46 -4.22 -43.84
CA PHE A 93 19.81 -4.76 -44.03
C PHE A 93 20.26 -5.59 -42.82
N VAL A 94 20.12 -5.05 -41.60
CA VAL A 94 20.41 -5.75 -40.34
C VAL A 94 19.55 -7.01 -40.18
N ALA A 95 18.25 -6.94 -40.48
CA ALA A 95 17.37 -8.11 -40.45
C ALA A 95 17.82 -9.20 -41.44
N THR A 96 18.27 -8.82 -42.64
CA THR A 96 18.78 -9.76 -43.65
C THR A 96 20.10 -10.40 -43.21
N LEU A 97 21.02 -9.62 -42.61
CA LEU A 97 22.28 -10.13 -42.05
C LEU A 97 22.04 -11.11 -40.89
N ARG A 98 21.08 -10.81 -40.00
CA ARG A 98 20.67 -11.72 -38.91
C ARG A 98 20.12 -13.04 -39.47
N ALA A 99 19.29 -12.99 -40.51
CA ALA A 99 18.79 -14.19 -41.18
C ALA A 99 19.92 -15.04 -41.81
N LYS A 100 20.88 -14.40 -42.51
CA LYS A 100 22.08 -15.07 -43.05
C LYS A 100 22.94 -15.69 -41.95
N SER A 101 23.11 -15.03 -40.81
CA SER A 101 23.84 -15.55 -39.64
C SER A 101 23.21 -16.81 -39.08
N ILE A 102 21.89 -16.81 -38.89
CA ILE A 102 21.13 -17.99 -38.44
C ILE A 102 21.24 -19.15 -39.45
N GLN A 103 21.17 -18.87 -40.76
CA GLN A 103 21.38 -19.88 -41.80
C GLN A 103 22.78 -20.49 -41.76
N ASN A 104 23.82 -19.68 -41.59
CA ASN A 104 25.21 -20.18 -41.58
C ASN A 104 25.49 -21.06 -40.33
N ILE A 105 24.93 -20.69 -39.17
CA ILE A 105 24.94 -21.54 -37.96
C ILE A 105 24.24 -22.89 -38.21
N SER A 106 23.16 -22.92 -39.01
CA SER A 106 22.48 -24.18 -39.36
C SER A 106 23.22 -25.06 -40.38
N LEU A 107 24.10 -24.46 -41.21
CA LEU A 107 24.90 -25.16 -42.22
C LEU A 107 26.21 -25.72 -41.66
N GLN A 108 26.85 -25.02 -40.72
CA GLN A 108 28.06 -25.52 -40.04
C GLN A 108 27.81 -26.78 -39.20
N SER A 109 26.56 -27.05 -38.82
CA SER A 109 26.16 -28.29 -38.14
C SER A 109 25.93 -29.50 -39.08
N THR A 110 26.07 -29.36 -40.41
CA THR A 110 25.68 -30.42 -41.38
C THR A 110 26.83 -31.04 -42.18
N THR A 111 28.09 -30.65 -41.96
CA THR A 111 29.26 -31.25 -42.62
C THR A 111 29.99 -32.26 -41.73
N ILE A 112 29.41 -33.46 -41.59
CA ILE A 112 30.09 -34.76 -41.40
C ILE A 112 29.13 -35.88 -41.84
N SER A 113 29.69 -36.92 -42.48
CA SER A 113 29.05 -38.15 -42.97
C SER A 113 27.93 -38.02 -44.03
N SER A 114 28.29 -38.44 -45.24
CA SER A 114 27.38 -38.89 -46.29
C SER A 114 26.89 -40.33 -46.03
N ASP A 115 25.80 -40.66 -46.74
CA ASP A 115 25.40 -41.99 -47.24
C ASP A 115 24.20 -42.72 -46.59
N ASP A 116 23.19 -42.86 -47.45
CA ASP A 116 22.19 -43.93 -47.62
C ASP A 116 21.12 -44.26 -46.56
N ASN A 117 19.90 -43.89 -46.96
CA ASN A 117 18.68 -44.72 -47.04
C ASN A 117 17.91 -45.15 -45.78
N SER A 118 16.81 -44.39 -45.61
CA SER A 118 15.43 -44.88 -45.41
C SER A 118 14.88 -45.06 -43.99
N SER A 119 13.55 -44.87 -43.89
CA SER A 119 12.68 -45.16 -42.75
C SER A 119 12.68 -44.15 -41.59
N GLN A 120 11.85 -43.11 -41.74
CA GLN A 120 11.50 -42.18 -40.65
C GLN A 120 10.78 -42.88 -39.50
N SER A 121 11.38 -42.93 -38.31
CA SER A 121 10.73 -42.71 -37.00
C SER A 121 11.74 -42.78 -35.85
N ASN A 122 11.53 -41.92 -34.83
CA ASN A 122 12.25 -41.89 -33.55
C ASN A 122 13.76 -41.59 -33.58
N THR A 123 14.15 -40.33 -33.40
CA THR A 123 14.84 -39.82 -32.18
C THR A 123 15.30 -38.38 -32.40
N LEU A 124 14.91 -37.45 -31.51
CA LEU A 124 15.52 -36.12 -31.41
C LEU A 124 15.19 -35.45 -30.08
N ILE A 125 15.82 -35.97 -29.01
CA ILE A 125 16.35 -35.15 -27.92
C ILE A 125 17.71 -35.76 -27.59
N ASN A 126 18.76 -35.32 -28.28
CA ASN A 126 20.13 -35.56 -27.79
C ASN A 126 20.34 -34.62 -26.60
N SER A 127 20.87 -35.16 -25.50
CA SER A 127 20.96 -34.51 -24.19
C SER A 127 22.13 -33.55 -24.04
N ASP A 128 23.04 -33.50 -25.01
CA ASP A 128 24.46 -33.17 -24.73
C ASP A 128 24.88 -31.76 -25.22
N THR A 129 23.93 -30.82 -25.31
CA THR A 129 24.23 -29.38 -25.50
C THR A 129 23.46 -28.50 -24.52
N LEU A 130 23.29 -28.97 -23.28
CA LEU A 130 22.73 -28.21 -22.15
C LEU A 130 23.77 -27.97 -21.04
N GLU A 131 25.01 -27.64 -21.41
CA GLU A 131 25.97 -27.10 -20.44
C GLU A 131 25.55 -25.68 -20.00
N GLU A 132 25.49 -25.50 -18.67
CA GLU A 132 25.45 -24.23 -17.92
C GLU A 132 24.33 -23.19 -18.21
N ASN A 133 23.09 -23.62 -18.45
CA ASN A 133 21.98 -22.67 -18.60
C ASN A 133 21.29 -22.28 -17.27
N LYS A 134 21.59 -21.07 -16.77
CA LYS A 134 21.14 -20.45 -15.48
C LYS A 134 19.61 -20.23 -15.29
N ASN A 135 18.73 -20.90 -16.04
CA ASN A 135 17.27 -20.70 -15.97
C ASN A 135 16.48 -22.02 -15.93
N SER A 136 16.48 -22.70 -14.78
CA SER A 136 15.77 -23.97 -14.54
C SER A 136 14.25 -23.91 -14.81
N PHE A 137 13.62 -22.74 -14.66
CA PHE A 137 12.19 -22.57 -14.99
C PHE A 137 11.91 -22.67 -16.49
N LEU A 138 12.78 -22.12 -17.35
CA LEU A 138 12.59 -22.17 -18.81
C LEU A 138 12.61 -23.62 -19.31
N ASN A 139 13.55 -24.43 -18.81
CA ASN A 139 13.61 -25.87 -19.09
C ASN A 139 12.33 -26.59 -18.60
N THR A 140 11.83 -26.22 -17.42
CA THR A 140 10.55 -26.76 -16.89
C THR A 140 9.36 -26.43 -17.81
N LEU A 141 9.30 -25.21 -18.34
CA LEU A 141 8.24 -24.75 -19.25
C LEU A 141 8.33 -25.44 -20.62
N ILE A 142 9.51 -25.50 -21.23
CA ILE A 142 9.74 -26.19 -22.52
C ILE A 142 9.39 -27.68 -22.43
N ASN A 143 9.80 -28.35 -21.34
CA ASN A 143 9.44 -29.75 -21.09
C ASN A 143 7.92 -29.94 -20.91
N ASN A 144 7.22 -28.98 -20.29
CA ASN A 144 5.77 -29.05 -20.16
C ASN A 144 5.05 -28.87 -21.50
N ILE A 145 5.46 -27.90 -22.32
CA ILE A 145 4.96 -27.67 -23.68
C ILE A 145 5.18 -28.93 -24.53
N THR A 146 6.41 -29.48 -24.54
CA THR A 146 6.76 -30.68 -25.31
C THR A 146 5.99 -31.93 -24.85
N SER A 147 5.67 -32.03 -23.55
CA SER A 147 4.82 -33.11 -23.02
C SER A 147 3.35 -32.94 -23.43
N ASN A 148 2.86 -31.71 -23.51
CA ASN A 148 1.47 -31.40 -23.88
C ASN A 148 1.23 -31.41 -25.39
N SER A 149 2.22 -31.06 -26.22
CA SER A 149 2.11 -31.14 -27.69
C SER A 149 1.82 -32.55 -28.20
N LYS A 150 2.25 -33.58 -27.46
CA LYS A 150 1.98 -35.00 -27.71
C LYS A 150 0.59 -35.48 -27.25
N LYS A 151 -0.26 -34.59 -26.73
CA LYS A 151 -1.58 -34.92 -26.14
C LYS A 151 -2.69 -34.13 -26.81
N SER A 152 -3.93 -34.62 -26.69
CA SER A 152 -5.11 -33.81 -27.04
C SER A 152 -5.31 -32.67 -26.04
N LYS A 153 -5.92 -31.56 -26.47
CA LYS A 153 -6.11 -30.34 -25.66
C LYS A 153 -6.78 -30.58 -24.30
N ASN A 154 -7.71 -31.54 -24.25
CA ASN A 154 -8.43 -31.91 -23.02
C ASN A 154 -7.57 -32.68 -22.00
N ASN A 155 -6.40 -33.19 -22.42
CA ASN A 155 -5.48 -34.00 -21.63
C ASN A 155 -4.18 -33.28 -21.27
N TYR A 156 -4.10 -31.96 -21.48
CA TYR A 156 -2.94 -31.16 -21.06
C TYR A 156 -2.75 -31.21 -19.54
N ARG A 157 -1.50 -31.36 -19.10
CA ARG A 157 -1.11 -31.43 -17.68
C ARG A 157 0.03 -30.45 -17.42
N TYR A 158 -0.13 -29.62 -16.40
CA TYR A 158 0.80 -28.54 -16.08
C TYR A 158 1.57 -28.89 -14.81
N ASN A 159 2.88 -28.65 -14.81
CA ASN A 159 3.72 -28.75 -13.62
C ASN A 159 3.36 -27.63 -12.63
N THR A 160 3.48 -27.86 -11.33
CA THR A 160 3.16 -26.87 -10.27
C THR A 160 3.86 -25.53 -10.49
N LYS A 161 5.13 -25.51 -10.95
CA LYS A 161 5.85 -24.26 -11.25
C LYS A 161 5.23 -23.51 -12.43
N VAL A 162 4.73 -24.23 -13.44
CA VAL A 162 4.01 -23.66 -14.59
C VAL A 162 2.62 -23.17 -14.18
N GLN A 163 1.96 -23.85 -13.23
CA GLN A 163 0.71 -23.38 -12.63
C GLN A 163 0.92 -22.09 -11.82
N ASN A 164 1.92 -22.04 -10.95
CA ASN A 164 2.27 -20.84 -10.19
C ASN A 164 2.65 -19.67 -11.13
N PHE A 165 3.41 -19.94 -12.20
CA PHE A 165 3.70 -18.95 -13.23
C PHE A 165 2.43 -18.47 -13.94
N ALA A 166 1.53 -19.37 -14.34
CA ALA A 166 0.27 -19.04 -14.98
C ALA A 166 -0.65 -18.20 -14.07
N GLN A 167 -0.73 -18.54 -12.78
CA GLN A 167 -1.44 -17.74 -11.77
C GLN A 167 -0.84 -16.34 -11.67
N ALA A 168 0.47 -16.23 -11.48
CA ALA A 168 1.16 -14.93 -11.38
C ALA A 168 0.99 -14.08 -12.66
N LEU A 169 1.12 -14.70 -13.84
CA LEU A 169 0.91 -14.06 -15.14
C LEU A 169 -0.53 -13.55 -15.32
N TYR A 170 -1.53 -14.33 -14.94
CA TYR A 170 -2.95 -13.93 -15.00
C TYR A 170 -3.28 -12.81 -14.01
N ILE A 171 -2.71 -12.85 -12.81
CA ILE A 171 -2.93 -11.85 -11.76
C ILE A 171 -2.25 -10.52 -12.11
N MET A 172 -1.00 -10.55 -12.59
CA MET A 172 -0.23 -9.34 -12.91
C MET A 172 -0.52 -8.76 -14.31
N GLY A 173 -0.69 -9.62 -15.32
CA GLY A 173 -0.93 -9.23 -16.70
C GLY A 173 -2.41 -9.05 -17.07
N GLY A 174 -3.32 -9.56 -16.24
CA GLY A 174 -4.76 -9.60 -16.52
C GLY A 174 -5.15 -10.59 -17.62
N ARG A 175 -6.47 -10.74 -17.81
CA ARG A 175 -7.07 -11.73 -18.72
C ARG A 175 -6.59 -11.60 -20.16
N ASN A 176 -6.52 -10.38 -20.70
CA ASN A 176 -6.14 -10.14 -22.09
C ASN A 176 -4.69 -10.58 -22.40
N THR A 177 -3.73 -10.20 -21.54
CA THR A 177 -2.33 -10.63 -21.67
C THR A 177 -2.19 -12.13 -21.55
N TYR A 178 -2.90 -12.73 -20.58
CA TYR A 178 -2.88 -14.18 -20.37
C TYR A 178 -3.45 -14.96 -21.57
N GLU A 179 -4.60 -14.53 -22.10
CA GLU A 179 -5.21 -15.16 -23.28
C GLU A 179 -4.36 -15.01 -24.54
N TYR A 180 -3.78 -13.83 -24.75
CA TYR A 180 -2.83 -13.61 -25.86
C TYR A 180 -1.68 -14.62 -25.82
N ILE A 181 -1.08 -14.83 -24.64
CA ILE A 181 0.00 -15.81 -24.45
C ILE A 181 -0.52 -17.24 -24.64
N ARG A 182 -1.68 -17.59 -24.07
CA ARG A 182 -2.28 -18.93 -24.17
C ARG A 182 -2.62 -19.34 -25.61
N LEU A 183 -3.09 -18.40 -26.42
CA LEU A 183 -3.44 -18.64 -27.82
C LEU A 183 -2.20 -18.79 -28.71
N ASN A 184 -1.16 -17.99 -28.48
CA ASN A 184 0.07 -18.02 -29.27
C ASN A 184 1.07 -19.11 -28.82
N LEU A 185 0.96 -19.63 -27.60
CA LEU A 185 1.78 -20.73 -27.08
C LEU A 185 0.90 -21.91 -26.61
N PRO A 186 0.32 -22.72 -27.52
CA PRO A 186 -0.55 -23.83 -27.17
C PRO A 186 0.09 -24.85 -26.20
N GLY A 187 -0.61 -25.18 -25.12
CA GLY A 187 -0.14 -26.15 -24.13
C GLY A 187 0.93 -25.64 -23.15
N SER A 188 1.28 -24.34 -23.20
CA SER A 188 2.19 -23.69 -22.25
C SER A 188 1.53 -23.32 -20.92
N VAL A 189 0.29 -22.83 -20.94
CA VAL A 189 -0.46 -22.38 -19.76
C VAL A 189 -1.91 -22.90 -19.76
N PRO A 190 -2.54 -23.11 -18.59
CA PRO A 190 -3.93 -23.57 -18.46
C PRO A 190 -4.98 -22.67 -19.15
N SER A 191 -6.20 -23.18 -19.35
CA SER A 191 -7.36 -22.34 -19.72
C SER A 191 -7.78 -21.40 -18.58
N ILE A 192 -8.51 -20.32 -18.89
CA ILE A 192 -9.06 -19.36 -17.90
C ILE A 192 -9.74 -20.11 -16.74
N THR A 193 -10.71 -20.98 -17.05
CA THR A 193 -11.44 -21.79 -16.05
C THR A 193 -10.51 -22.65 -15.19
N SER A 194 -9.40 -23.13 -15.76
CA SER A 194 -8.42 -23.95 -15.03
C SER A 194 -7.53 -23.09 -14.12
N VAL A 195 -7.12 -21.89 -14.54
CA VAL A 195 -6.30 -20.99 -13.71
C VAL A 195 -7.14 -20.31 -12.64
N ASP A 196 -8.38 -19.89 -12.92
CA ASP A 196 -9.32 -19.38 -11.92
C ASP A 196 -9.61 -20.46 -10.86
N GLY A 197 -9.92 -21.69 -11.29
CA GLY A 197 -10.09 -22.83 -10.38
C GLY A 197 -8.83 -23.15 -9.56
N SER A 198 -7.63 -22.93 -10.12
CA SER A 198 -6.36 -23.06 -9.41
C SER A 198 -6.17 -21.94 -8.37
N ILE A 199 -6.53 -20.69 -8.70
CA ILE A 199 -6.49 -19.54 -7.78
C ILE A 199 -7.46 -19.75 -6.61
N THR A 200 -8.69 -20.23 -6.88
CA THR A 200 -9.66 -20.59 -5.84
C THR A 200 -9.11 -21.66 -4.90
N LYS A 201 -8.50 -22.73 -5.44
CA LYS A 201 -7.86 -23.80 -4.65
C LYS A 201 -6.65 -23.33 -3.85
N ALA A 202 -5.94 -22.30 -4.30
CA ALA A 202 -4.84 -21.67 -3.59
C ALA A 202 -5.29 -20.66 -2.51
N GLY A 203 -6.58 -20.65 -2.13
CA GLY A 203 -7.11 -19.73 -1.12
C GLY A 203 -7.38 -18.31 -1.63
N GLY A 204 -7.39 -18.11 -2.96
CA GLY A 204 -7.67 -16.81 -3.59
C GLY A 204 -9.15 -16.38 -3.59
N LYS A 205 -10.00 -17.09 -2.86
CA LYS A 205 -11.38 -16.72 -2.57
C LYS A 205 -11.46 -16.20 -1.13
N ILE A 206 -11.85 -14.95 -0.96
CA ILE A 206 -12.10 -14.34 0.36
C ILE A 206 -13.61 -14.12 0.48
N VAL A 207 -14.18 -14.60 1.59
CA VAL A 207 -15.60 -14.42 1.94
C VAL A 207 -15.73 -13.14 2.77
N GLU A 208 -16.80 -12.38 2.55
CA GLU A 208 -17.09 -11.19 3.37
C GLU A 208 -17.33 -11.59 4.82
N SER A 209 -16.84 -10.80 5.77
CA SER A 209 -17.13 -10.96 7.21
C SER A 209 -16.59 -12.23 7.87
N GLU A 210 -15.84 -13.06 7.12
CA GLU A 210 -15.19 -14.26 7.62
C GLU A 210 -13.70 -13.99 7.90
N PHE A 211 -13.24 -14.35 9.09
CA PHE A 211 -11.84 -14.23 9.49
C PHE A 211 -11.08 -15.54 9.21
N ARG A 212 -9.97 -15.43 8.47
CA ARG A 212 -9.20 -16.55 7.90
C ARG A 212 -8.23 -17.21 8.92
N TYR A 213 -8.73 -17.62 10.08
CA TYR A 213 -7.91 -18.21 11.15
C TYR A 213 -7.29 -19.58 10.78
N ASP A 214 -7.95 -20.37 9.92
CA ASP A 214 -7.40 -21.65 9.45
C ASP A 214 -6.14 -21.41 8.59
N ALA A 215 -6.23 -20.52 7.59
CA ALA A 215 -5.08 -20.13 6.78
C ALA A 215 -3.99 -19.41 7.59
N LEU A 216 -4.35 -18.72 8.68
CA LEU A 216 -3.38 -18.17 9.63
C LEU A 216 -2.63 -19.29 10.39
N SER A 217 -3.33 -20.35 10.78
CA SER A 217 -2.76 -21.55 11.41
C SER A 217 -1.80 -22.28 10.47
N ASP A 218 -2.20 -22.47 9.21
CA ASP A 218 -1.33 -23.07 8.18
C ASP A 218 -0.04 -22.25 7.97
N LEU A 219 -0.14 -20.91 7.97
CA LEU A 219 1.03 -20.01 7.92
C LEU A 219 1.88 -20.09 9.19
N GLN A 220 1.27 -20.24 10.36
CA GLN A 220 1.96 -20.43 11.63
C GLN A 220 2.81 -21.71 11.59
N ILE A 221 2.20 -22.84 11.23
CA ILE A 221 2.85 -24.16 11.18
C ILE A 221 3.99 -24.17 10.16
N SER A 222 3.77 -23.60 8.97
CA SER A 222 4.75 -23.63 7.88
C SER A 222 5.96 -22.71 8.07
N ASN A 223 5.87 -21.65 8.87
CA ASN A 223 6.92 -20.63 9.00
C ASN A 223 7.35 -20.31 10.45
N ASN A 224 6.70 -20.91 11.46
CA ASN A 224 6.94 -20.65 12.89
C ASN A 224 6.84 -19.15 13.26
N TYR A 225 5.83 -18.46 12.73
CA TYR A 225 5.42 -17.16 13.26
C TYR A 225 4.87 -17.36 14.70
N GLN A 226 5.10 -16.40 15.58
CA GLN A 226 4.61 -16.45 16.98
C GLN A 226 4.04 -15.12 17.46
N LEU A 227 4.49 -14.00 16.87
CA LEU A 227 3.96 -12.67 17.10
C LEU A 227 3.36 -12.09 15.82
N ALA A 228 2.38 -11.20 15.97
CA ALA A 228 1.90 -10.36 14.89
C ALA A 228 1.51 -8.96 15.39
N VAL A 229 1.61 -7.96 14.51
CA VAL A 229 0.89 -6.68 14.67
C VAL A 229 -0.38 -6.74 13.86
N CYS A 230 -1.53 -6.44 14.47
CA CYS A 230 -2.80 -6.35 13.77
C CYS A 230 -3.07 -4.90 13.39
N SER A 231 -3.27 -4.62 12.11
CA SER A 231 -3.67 -3.31 11.62
C SER A 231 -5.14 -3.31 11.21
N GLU A 232 -5.86 -2.26 11.61
CA GLU A 232 -7.25 -2.04 11.22
C GLU A 232 -7.40 -0.65 10.60
N ASP A 233 -8.08 -0.58 9.46
CA ASP A 233 -8.34 0.66 8.72
C ASP A 233 -9.55 0.51 7.78
N CYS A 234 -10.19 1.63 7.45
CA CYS A 234 -11.37 1.70 6.60
C CYS A 234 -11.09 2.45 5.30
N THR A 235 -11.66 2.00 4.18
CA THR A 235 -11.56 2.72 2.91
C THR A 235 -12.91 2.88 2.20
N GLY A 236 -13.09 4.00 1.50
CA GLY A 236 -14.32 4.29 0.77
C GLY A 236 -14.54 3.34 -0.43
N VAL A 237 -15.78 2.87 -0.58
CA VAL A 237 -16.21 1.92 -1.62
C VAL A 237 -17.45 2.40 -2.37
N ILE A 238 -17.69 1.81 -3.54
CA ILE A 238 -18.92 1.99 -4.32
C ILE A 238 -20.06 1.21 -3.63
N GLN A 239 -21.12 1.93 -3.25
CA GLN A 239 -22.36 1.39 -2.64
C GLN A 239 -23.20 0.55 -3.62
N LYS A 240 -22.68 -0.62 -4.03
CA LYS A 240 -23.36 -1.56 -4.93
C LYS A 240 -23.42 -2.95 -4.30
N VAL A 241 -24.64 -3.47 -4.22
CA VAL A 241 -24.91 -4.85 -3.80
C VAL A 241 -24.65 -5.81 -4.97
N VAL A 242 -24.01 -6.94 -4.69
CA VAL A 242 -23.65 -7.98 -5.66
C VAL A 242 -23.89 -9.36 -5.03
N TYR A 243 -24.46 -10.30 -5.80
CA TYR A 243 -24.68 -11.67 -5.35
C TYR A 243 -23.39 -12.52 -5.47
N ASP A 244 -23.03 -13.23 -4.39
CA ASP A 244 -22.01 -14.27 -4.40
C ASP A 244 -22.66 -15.66 -4.46
N ALA A 245 -22.59 -16.28 -5.65
CA ALA A 245 -23.12 -17.63 -5.90
C ALA A 245 -22.45 -18.73 -5.07
N SER A 246 -21.29 -18.47 -4.49
CA SER A 246 -20.49 -19.49 -3.80
C SER A 246 -20.77 -19.59 -2.29
N THR A 247 -21.43 -18.59 -1.72
CA THR A 247 -21.94 -18.54 -0.33
C THR A 247 -23.45 -18.33 -0.29
N ASN A 248 -24.10 -18.08 -1.44
CA ASN A 248 -25.52 -17.74 -1.55
C ASN A 248 -25.90 -16.42 -0.86
N THR A 249 -24.97 -15.46 -0.79
CA THR A 249 -25.12 -14.20 -0.04
C THR A 249 -25.13 -12.96 -0.94
N PHE A 250 -25.68 -11.85 -0.43
CA PHE A 250 -25.62 -10.54 -1.05
C PHE A 250 -24.59 -9.65 -0.35
N ILE A 251 -23.53 -9.30 -1.07
CA ILE A 251 -22.37 -8.53 -0.60
C ILE A 251 -22.56 -7.05 -0.90
N GLY A 252 -22.26 -6.15 0.04
CA GLY A 252 -22.32 -4.69 -0.15
C GLY A 252 -23.46 -3.96 0.57
N PHE A 253 -24.24 -4.67 1.38
CA PHE A 253 -24.97 -4.09 2.52
C PHE A 253 -24.00 -3.88 3.69
N SER A 254 -24.31 -2.96 4.61
CA SER A 254 -23.56 -2.78 5.84
C SER A 254 -23.68 -4.05 6.69
N THR A 255 -22.57 -4.74 6.92
CA THR A 255 -22.57 -5.97 7.71
C THR A 255 -23.01 -5.68 9.16
N PRO A 256 -24.03 -6.37 9.69
CA PRO A 256 -24.38 -6.28 11.11
C PRO A 256 -23.23 -6.75 12.00
N LEU A 257 -23.03 -6.05 13.12
CA LEU A 257 -22.01 -6.42 14.10
C LEU A 257 -22.67 -7.03 15.34
N ASP A 258 -22.31 -8.27 15.67
CA ASP A 258 -22.57 -8.83 16.99
C ASP A 258 -21.40 -8.48 17.91
N HIS A 259 -21.66 -7.69 18.94
CA HIS A 259 -20.63 -7.20 19.87
C HIS A 259 -19.38 -6.64 19.15
N GLY A 260 -19.57 -5.93 18.02
CA GLY A 260 -18.50 -5.36 17.21
C GLY A 260 -17.80 -6.33 16.25
N VAL A 261 -18.07 -7.63 16.34
CA VAL A 261 -17.59 -8.67 15.40
C VAL A 261 -18.58 -8.76 14.23
N PRO A 262 -18.11 -8.73 12.96
CA PRO A 262 -18.99 -8.86 11.81
C PRO A 262 -19.68 -10.24 11.77
N VAL A 263 -20.98 -10.28 11.50
CA VAL A 263 -21.72 -11.53 11.37
C VAL A 263 -21.53 -12.11 9.95
N PRO A 264 -20.89 -13.27 9.78
CA PRO A 264 -20.67 -13.85 8.46
C PRO A 264 -21.99 -14.33 7.84
N GLN A 265 -22.10 -14.19 6.52
CA GLN A 265 -23.20 -14.72 5.70
C GLN A 265 -24.62 -14.20 6.08
N PHE A 266 -24.73 -13.10 6.84
CA PHE A 266 -26.02 -12.55 7.31
C PHE A 266 -27.05 -12.34 6.19
N PHE A 267 -26.64 -11.75 5.07
CA PHE A 267 -27.50 -11.50 3.91
C PHE A 267 -27.63 -12.71 2.97
N GLN A 268 -27.86 -13.91 3.53
CA GLN A 268 -28.18 -15.14 2.78
C GLN A 268 -29.70 -15.30 2.67
N THR A 269 -30.22 -15.43 1.44
CA THR A 269 -31.66 -15.69 1.24
C THR A 269 -31.99 -16.40 -0.07
N ASP A 270 -33.02 -17.25 -0.03
CA ASP A 270 -33.68 -17.86 -1.18
C ASP A 270 -35.06 -17.22 -1.48
N SER A 271 -35.42 -16.14 -0.79
CA SER A 271 -36.63 -15.34 -1.03
C SER A 271 -36.30 -14.01 -1.71
N TYR A 272 -36.99 -13.72 -2.82
CA TYR A 272 -36.91 -12.42 -3.49
C TYR A 272 -37.50 -11.29 -2.64
N ASP A 273 -38.58 -11.56 -1.90
CA ASP A 273 -39.23 -10.55 -1.06
C ASP A 273 -38.35 -10.14 0.13
N GLN A 274 -37.59 -11.09 0.69
CA GLN A 274 -36.58 -10.80 1.72
C GLN A 274 -35.45 -9.93 1.19
N LEU A 275 -34.98 -10.17 -0.04
CA LEU A 275 -33.98 -9.32 -0.68
C LEU A 275 -34.53 -7.91 -0.91
N LYS A 276 -35.79 -7.81 -1.36
CA LYS A 276 -36.47 -6.53 -1.57
C LYS A 276 -36.60 -5.75 -0.25
N GLU A 277 -36.97 -6.41 0.84
CA GLU A 277 -37.02 -5.83 2.18
C GLU A 277 -35.66 -5.25 2.60
N TRP A 278 -34.56 -5.96 2.37
CA TRP A 278 -33.22 -5.44 2.66
C TRP A 278 -32.86 -4.23 1.79
N PHE A 279 -33.23 -4.20 0.50
CA PHE A 279 -33.02 -3.02 -0.33
C PHE A 279 -33.84 -1.79 0.12
N GLU A 280 -34.95 -1.99 0.84
CA GLU A 280 -35.82 -0.93 1.39
C GLU A 280 -35.38 -0.48 2.79
N ASN A 281 -34.85 -1.38 3.63
CA ASN A 281 -34.57 -1.14 5.05
C ASN A 281 -33.09 -1.10 5.45
N GLU A 282 -32.17 -1.72 4.71
CA GLU A 282 -30.76 -1.89 5.08
C GLU A 282 -29.83 -0.90 4.36
N GLU A 283 -28.84 -0.38 5.09
CA GLU A 283 -27.88 0.56 4.52
C GLU A 283 -26.83 -0.12 3.63
N LYS A 284 -26.50 0.49 2.49
CA LYS A 284 -25.41 0.04 1.60
C LYS A 284 -24.05 0.52 2.13
N SER A 285 -23.05 -0.36 2.18
CA SER A 285 -21.73 -0.04 2.73
C SER A 285 -21.06 1.11 1.95
N ASN A 286 -20.76 2.22 2.62
CA ASN A 286 -19.92 3.28 2.07
C ASN A 286 -18.43 3.10 2.41
N LEU A 287 -18.13 2.26 3.41
CA LEU A 287 -16.79 1.89 3.85
C LEU A 287 -16.59 0.37 3.75
N LEU A 288 -15.33 -0.01 3.56
CA LEU A 288 -14.82 -1.37 3.72
C LEU A 288 -13.81 -1.34 4.88
N ASN A 289 -14.08 -2.08 5.94
CA ASN A 289 -13.12 -2.30 7.03
C ASN A 289 -12.22 -3.49 6.70
N VAL A 290 -10.93 -3.39 7.00
CA VAL A 290 -9.92 -4.41 6.69
C VAL A 290 -9.00 -4.65 7.87
N HIS A 291 -8.77 -5.93 8.16
CA HIS A 291 -7.84 -6.40 9.19
C HIS A 291 -6.64 -7.09 8.54
N MET A 292 -5.47 -6.46 8.65
CA MET A 292 -4.19 -6.99 8.17
C MET A 292 -3.33 -7.43 9.36
N LEU A 293 -2.70 -8.60 9.28
CA LEU A 293 -1.64 -9.00 10.20
C LEU A 293 -0.29 -8.81 9.54
N GLU A 294 0.63 -8.12 10.21
CA GLU A 294 2.06 -8.23 9.93
C GLU A 294 2.62 -9.32 10.83
N LEU A 295 2.98 -10.47 10.24
CA LEU A 295 3.49 -11.63 10.96
C LEU A 295 5.01 -11.48 11.22
N LEU A 296 5.44 -11.74 12.45
CA LEU A 296 6.82 -11.59 12.91
C LEU A 296 7.41 -12.96 13.28
N THR A 297 8.57 -13.30 12.69
CA THR A 297 9.32 -14.51 13.08
C THR A 297 10.31 -14.18 14.20
N ILE A 298 10.79 -15.20 14.92
CA ILE A 298 11.84 -15.03 15.94
C ILE A 298 13.25 -14.97 15.31
N SER A 299 13.45 -15.59 14.14
CA SER A 299 14.79 -15.86 13.59
C SER A 299 15.14 -15.07 12.31
N LYS A 300 14.20 -14.35 11.72
CA LYS A 300 14.41 -13.52 10.52
C LYS A 300 13.72 -12.16 10.65
N SER A 301 14.40 -11.11 10.19
CA SER A 301 13.83 -9.77 10.02
C SER A 301 12.87 -9.64 8.82
N SER A 302 12.41 -10.77 8.26
CA SER A 302 11.38 -10.83 7.24
C SER A 302 10.01 -10.91 7.91
N SER A 303 9.32 -9.78 7.98
CA SER A 303 7.89 -9.76 8.27
C SER A 303 7.09 -10.23 7.06
N THR A 304 5.80 -10.58 7.24
CA THR A 304 4.92 -10.78 6.09
C THR A 304 3.49 -10.38 6.37
N SER A 305 2.91 -9.63 5.44
CA SER A 305 1.51 -9.22 5.44
C SER A 305 0.58 -10.41 5.20
N PHE A 306 -0.51 -10.48 5.96
CA PHE A 306 -1.61 -11.43 5.77
C PHE A 306 -2.96 -10.72 5.94
N LEU A 307 -3.85 -10.86 4.96
CA LEU A 307 -5.22 -10.35 5.08
C LEU A 307 -6.06 -11.34 5.91
N LEU A 308 -6.38 -10.95 7.14
CA LEU A 308 -7.14 -11.77 8.09
C LEU A 308 -8.65 -11.75 7.77
N GLY A 309 -9.22 -10.58 7.45
CA GLY A 309 -10.63 -10.45 7.12
C GLY A 309 -10.98 -9.06 6.60
N ALA A 310 -12.11 -8.95 5.89
CA ALA A 310 -12.62 -7.70 5.32
C ALA A 310 -14.15 -7.75 5.17
N TYR A 311 -14.82 -6.61 5.37
CA TYR A 311 -16.28 -6.50 5.28
C TYR A 311 -16.76 -5.07 5.03
N GLY A 312 -17.92 -4.95 4.39
CA GLY A 312 -18.62 -3.68 4.18
C GLY A 312 -19.26 -3.17 5.48
N ILE A 313 -19.12 -1.89 5.77
CA ILE A 313 -19.69 -1.22 6.95
C ILE A 313 -20.09 0.23 6.61
N THR A 314 -20.80 0.90 7.53
CA THR A 314 -20.92 2.36 7.62
C THR A 314 -20.11 2.91 8.80
N SER A 315 -20.17 4.21 9.06
CA SER A 315 -19.54 4.84 10.23
C SER A 315 -20.17 4.46 11.58
N LYS A 316 -21.33 3.78 11.57
CA LYS A 316 -22.18 3.45 12.73
C LYS A 316 -21.66 2.30 13.60
N PHE A 317 -20.48 2.50 14.19
CA PHE A 317 -19.93 1.65 15.26
C PHE A 317 -19.17 2.53 16.26
N ASN A 318 -19.05 2.08 17.51
CA ASN A 318 -18.42 2.85 18.57
C ASN A 318 -17.08 2.22 19.05
N SER A 319 -16.41 2.85 20.01
CA SER A 319 -15.12 2.39 20.56
C SER A 319 -15.19 1.07 21.34
N ILE A 320 -16.36 0.70 21.87
CA ILE A 320 -16.57 -0.58 22.57
C ILE A 320 -16.72 -1.72 21.55
N ASP A 321 -17.31 -1.46 20.40
CA ASP A 321 -17.38 -2.43 19.28
C ASP A 321 -15.97 -2.73 18.74
N VAL A 322 -15.16 -1.69 18.53
CA VAL A 322 -13.73 -1.82 18.19
C VAL A 322 -13.00 -2.69 19.22
N LEU A 323 -13.15 -2.37 20.50
CA LEU A 323 -12.47 -3.06 21.58
C LEU A 323 -12.83 -4.56 21.65
N ARG A 324 -14.13 -4.88 21.57
CA ARG A 324 -14.64 -6.25 21.58
C ARG A 324 -14.13 -7.03 20.36
N ARG A 325 -14.08 -6.39 19.19
CA ARG A 325 -13.49 -6.95 17.97
C ARG A 325 -11.99 -7.24 18.13
N TRP A 326 -11.23 -6.35 18.76
CA TRP A 326 -9.80 -6.60 19.06
C TRP A 326 -9.58 -7.74 20.05
N LEU A 327 -10.39 -7.82 21.11
CA LEU A 327 -10.36 -8.93 22.05
C LEU A 327 -10.68 -10.26 21.33
N TRP A 328 -11.70 -10.29 20.48
CA TRP A 328 -12.03 -11.47 19.66
C TRP A 328 -10.89 -11.88 18.73
N ILE A 329 -10.28 -10.93 18.01
CA ILE A 329 -9.13 -11.18 17.13
C ILE A 329 -7.94 -11.72 17.94
N PHE A 330 -7.64 -11.14 19.09
CA PHE A 330 -6.57 -11.61 19.97
C PHE A 330 -6.78 -13.07 20.38
N GLU A 331 -7.97 -13.42 20.92
CA GLU A 331 -8.24 -14.78 21.40
C GLU A 331 -8.21 -15.82 20.26
N ARG A 332 -8.81 -15.48 19.10
CA ARG A 332 -8.83 -16.38 17.94
C ARG A 332 -7.45 -16.57 17.32
N SER A 333 -6.62 -15.52 17.25
CA SER A 333 -5.21 -15.65 16.85
C SER A 333 -4.39 -16.49 17.84
N ARG A 334 -4.67 -16.40 19.15
CA ARG A 334 -4.02 -17.23 20.18
C ARG A 334 -4.33 -18.73 20.01
N ILE A 335 -5.54 -19.08 19.56
CA ILE A 335 -5.88 -20.47 19.18
C ILE A 335 -5.02 -20.93 17.98
N SER A 336 -4.78 -20.05 16.99
CA SER A 336 -3.83 -20.27 15.88
C SER A 336 -2.35 -20.14 16.31
N ASN A 337 -2.03 -20.26 17.60
CA ASN A 337 -0.68 -20.12 18.19
C ASN A 337 0.08 -18.82 17.84
N ILE A 338 -0.63 -17.73 17.52
CA ILE A 338 -0.04 -16.41 17.27
C ILE A 338 -0.54 -15.41 18.31
N ARG A 339 0.38 -14.76 19.03
CA ARG A 339 0.02 -13.65 19.92
C ARG A 339 0.02 -12.34 19.14
N ILE A 340 -1.10 -11.63 19.15
CA ILE A 340 -1.12 -10.23 18.70
C ILE A 340 -0.34 -9.41 19.74
N LEU A 341 0.79 -8.84 19.31
CA LEU A 341 1.63 -7.96 20.12
C LEU A 341 0.97 -6.59 20.29
N ALA A 342 0.48 -6.02 19.19
CA ALA A 342 -0.14 -4.70 19.17
C ALA A 342 -1.24 -4.59 18.12
N PHE A 343 -2.21 -3.71 18.38
CA PHE A 343 -3.15 -3.19 17.37
C PHE A 343 -2.69 -1.82 16.87
N ALA A 344 -2.72 -1.61 15.56
CA ALA A 344 -2.31 -0.38 14.90
C ALA A 344 -3.45 0.19 14.04
N THR A 345 -3.79 1.47 14.23
CA THR A 345 -4.88 2.13 13.48
C THR A 345 -4.51 3.55 13.09
N ASP A 346 -5.35 4.16 12.27
CA ASP A 346 -5.36 5.60 12.05
C ASP A 346 -5.72 6.39 13.32
N CYS A 347 -5.79 7.72 13.17
CA CYS A 347 -6.10 8.66 14.24
C CYS A 347 -7.59 9.05 14.30
N ASP A 348 -8.53 8.16 13.95
CA ASP A 348 -9.97 8.37 14.20
C ASP A 348 -10.28 8.32 15.71
N PRO A 349 -11.17 9.19 16.25
CA PRO A 349 -11.48 9.26 17.67
C PRO A 349 -11.97 7.94 18.29
N LYS A 350 -12.69 7.10 17.54
CA LYS A 350 -13.26 5.83 18.04
C LYS A 350 -12.17 4.81 18.32
N TYR A 351 -11.20 4.66 17.42
CA TYR A 351 -10.04 3.81 17.65
C TYR A 351 -9.17 4.36 18.78
N LEU A 352 -8.92 5.68 18.82
CA LEU A 352 -8.15 6.30 19.89
C LEU A 352 -8.81 6.10 21.27
N ARG A 353 -10.14 6.22 21.38
CA ARG A 353 -10.89 5.94 22.62
C ARG A 353 -10.78 4.46 23.01
N ALA A 354 -10.84 3.53 22.05
CA ALA A 354 -10.62 2.10 22.31
C ALA A 354 -9.19 1.81 22.83
N MET A 355 -8.17 2.45 22.23
CA MET A 355 -6.77 2.35 22.69
C MET A 355 -6.60 2.87 24.12
N ARG A 356 -7.21 4.02 24.45
CA ARG A 356 -7.18 4.56 25.82
C ARG A 356 -7.82 3.60 26.82
N LEU A 357 -8.97 3.03 26.47
CA LEU A 357 -9.69 2.07 27.30
C LEU A 357 -8.87 0.80 27.59
N ILE A 358 -8.34 0.13 26.56
CA ILE A 358 -7.55 -1.11 26.75
C ILE A 358 -6.24 -0.85 27.51
N THR A 359 -5.50 0.21 27.16
CA THR A 359 -4.20 0.52 27.78
C THR A 359 -4.32 1.11 29.19
N GLY A 360 -5.52 1.51 29.60
CA GLY A 360 -5.77 2.24 30.83
C GLY A 360 -5.28 3.70 30.81
N PHE A 361 -5.00 4.27 29.63
CA PHE A 361 -4.50 5.63 29.47
C PHE A 361 -5.62 6.65 29.68
N PHE A 362 -5.79 7.07 30.94
CA PHE A 362 -6.83 8.01 31.39
C PHE A 362 -8.23 7.62 30.95
N ALA A 363 -8.51 6.32 30.95
CA ALA A 363 -9.82 5.73 30.72
C ALA A 363 -9.89 4.40 31.48
N LYS A 364 -11.10 3.99 31.89
CA LYS A 364 -11.34 2.73 32.59
C LYS A 364 -12.39 1.95 31.82
N LEU A 365 -12.14 0.66 31.60
CA LEU A 365 -13.20 -0.29 31.32
C LEU A 365 -13.92 -0.64 32.63
N PRO A 366 -15.24 -0.42 32.74
CA PRO A 366 -16.03 -1.17 33.70
C PRO A 366 -16.17 -2.62 33.24
N ASN A 367 -16.31 -3.54 34.20
CA ASN A 367 -16.79 -4.91 34.02
C ASN A 367 -15.95 -5.89 33.16
N ILE A 368 -14.80 -5.49 32.60
CA ILE A 368 -13.83 -6.43 31.99
C ILE A 368 -12.45 -6.28 32.64
N PRO A 369 -12.05 -7.17 33.58
CA PRO A 369 -10.78 -7.10 34.30
C PRO A 369 -9.61 -7.61 33.44
N ILE A 370 -9.36 -6.97 32.30
CA ILE A 370 -8.32 -7.36 31.32
C ILE A 370 -6.94 -7.50 31.98
N SER A 371 -6.61 -6.60 32.92
CA SER A 371 -5.33 -6.59 33.63
C SER A 371 -5.20 -7.68 34.71
N GLU A 372 -6.25 -8.43 35.03
CA GLU A 372 -6.20 -9.52 36.02
C GLU A 372 -5.93 -10.88 35.38
N ARG A 373 -6.05 -10.99 34.05
CA ARG A 373 -5.81 -12.25 33.32
C ARG A 373 -4.39 -12.77 33.50
N ASN A 374 -4.25 -14.09 33.40
CA ASN A 374 -2.97 -14.81 33.57
C ASN A 374 -2.02 -14.66 32.36
N ASP A 375 -2.52 -14.24 31.20
CA ASP A 375 -1.78 -14.16 29.94
C ASP A 375 -1.33 -12.75 29.57
N VAL A 376 -1.46 -11.78 30.48
CA VAL A 376 -0.96 -10.40 30.29
C VAL A 376 0.56 -10.32 30.38
N LEU A 377 1.14 -9.36 29.66
CA LEU A 377 2.54 -8.95 29.80
C LEU A 377 2.63 -7.93 30.94
N GLU A 378 3.59 -8.11 31.85
CA GLU A 378 3.84 -7.19 32.96
C GLU A 378 5.12 -6.38 32.73
N VAL A 379 4.96 -5.10 32.42
CA VAL A 379 6.07 -4.18 32.24
C VAL A 379 6.62 -3.79 33.61
N LYS A 380 7.75 -4.38 34.02
CA LYS A 380 8.42 -4.07 35.28
C LYS A 380 9.03 -2.66 35.20
N LEU A 381 8.41 -1.68 35.86
CA LEU A 381 8.86 -0.28 35.90
C LEU A 381 9.69 0.03 37.16
N PRO A 382 10.71 0.88 37.06
CA PRO A 382 11.37 1.48 38.22
C PRO A 382 10.41 2.36 39.03
N LYS A 383 10.54 2.35 40.37
CA LYS A 383 9.60 3.03 41.28
C LYS A 383 9.46 4.54 41.00
N ASN A 384 10.56 5.19 40.61
CA ASN A 384 10.65 6.60 40.28
C ASN A 384 10.02 6.98 38.92
N TRP A 385 9.68 6.01 38.06
CA TRP A 385 9.05 6.30 36.75
C TRP A 385 7.53 6.46 36.85
N SER A 386 6.94 6.09 37.99
CA SER A 386 5.51 6.16 38.27
C SER A 386 4.90 7.57 38.21
N SER A 387 5.72 8.62 38.22
CA SER A 387 5.33 10.03 38.06
C SER A 387 5.09 10.43 36.60
N TRP A 388 5.88 9.91 35.66
CA TRP A 388 5.91 10.34 34.26
C TRP A 388 5.47 9.28 33.26
N PHE A 389 5.46 8.00 33.65
CA PHE A 389 4.85 6.92 32.88
C PHE A 389 3.35 6.81 33.21
N PHE A 390 2.49 6.94 32.20
CA PHE A 390 1.03 7.11 32.33
C PHE A 390 0.22 5.87 31.92
N MET A 391 0.80 4.93 31.18
CA MET A 391 0.13 3.70 30.76
C MET A 391 0.13 2.65 31.89
N ARG A 392 -0.87 1.74 31.92
CA ARG A 392 -0.90 0.62 32.88
C ARG A 392 0.26 -0.36 32.61
N THR A 393 0.84 -0.93 33.66
CA THR A 393 1.97 -1.88 33.55
C THR A 393 1.59 -3.26 33.04
N ARG A 394 0.39 -3.77 33.40
CA ARG A 394 -0.15 -5.05 32.93
C ARG A 394 -1.01 -4.83 31.69
N GLN A 395 -0.57 -5.39 30.56
CA GLN A 395 -1.19 -5.23 29.23
C GLN A 395 -1.46 -6.58 28.56
N LEU A 396 -2.63 -6.77 27.98
CA LEU A 396 -2.92 -7.98 27.19
C LEU A 396 -2.23 -7.91 25.82
N PHE A 397 -2.34 -6.75 25.18
CA PHE A 397 -1.65 -6.36 23.96
C PHE A 397 -1.44 -4.84 24.00
N PHE A 398 -0.63 -4.33 23.08
CA PHE A 398 -0.30 -2.92 22.97
C PHE A 398 -1.08 -2.19 21.88
N CYS A 399 -0.94 -0.86 21.81
CA CYS A 399 -1.60 -0.04 20.80
C CYS A 399 -0.64 0.99 20.19
N PHE A 400 -0.67 1.12 18.87
CA PHE A 400 0.04 2.16 18.12
C PHE A 400 -0.92 2.95 17.23
N GLN A 401 -0.84 4.26 17.33
CA GLN A 401 -1.44 5.21 16.40
C GLN A 401 -0.51 5.40 15.20
N ASP A 402 -1.03 5.36 13.97
CA ASP A 402 -0.21 5.45 12.77
C ASP A 402 0.58 6.77 12.73
N PRO A 403 1.93 6.72 12.78
CA PRO A 403 2.76 7.90 12.78
C PRO A 403 2.63 8.73 11.49
N VAL A 404 2.26 8.13 10.35
CA VAL A 404 2.02 8.86 9.10
C VAL A 404 0.79 9.76 9.23
N HIS A 405 -0.31 9.22 9.75
CA HIS A 405 -1.53 9.98 10.03
C HIS A 405 -1.34 11.00 11.16
N LEU A 406 -0.57 10.68 12.19
CA LEU A 406 -0.19 11.63 13.24
C LEU A 406 0.60 12.81 12.68
N CYS A 407 1.63 12.55 11.87
CA CYS A 407 2.41 13.59 11.20
C CYS A 407 1.52 14.49 10.31
N THR A 408 0.64 13.91 9.47
CA THR A 408 -0.24 14.73 8.62
C THR A 408 -1.26 15.52 9.44
N LYS A 409 -1.79 14.99 10.54
CA LYS A 409 -2.68 15.73 11.46
C LYS A 409 -1.98 16.94 12.10
N ILE A 410 -0.72 16.80 12.49
CA ILE A 410 0.13 17.90 13.00
C ILE A 410 0.39 18.94 11.89
N ARG A 411 0.84 18.54 10.69
CA ARG A 411 0.98 19.46 9.54
C ARG A 411 -0.32 20.20 9.23
N ASN A 412 -1.46 19.51 9.22
CA ASN A 412 -2.74 20.13 8.90
C ASN A 412 -3.18 21.15 9.96
N ARG A 413 -2.76 21.01 11.23
CA ARG A 413 -2.97 22.02 12.26
C ARG A 413 -2.13 23.28 12.02
N LEU A 414 -0.86 23.14 11.62
CA LEU A 414 -0.01 24.27 11.18
C LEU A 414 -0.56 25.00 9.94
N LEU A 415 -1.21 24.28 9.03
CA LEU A 415 -1.81 24.84 7.82
C LEU A 415 -3.27 25.33 8.02
N SER A 416 -3.84 25.24 9.23
CA SER A 416 -5.24 25.61 9.47
C SER A 416 -5.37 27.08 9.86
N GLN A 417 -6.30 27.78 9.21
CA GLN A 417 -6.71 29.14 9.61
C GLN A 417 -7.50 29.15 10.93
N SER A 418 -8.04 28.00 11.36
CA SER A 418 -8.74 27.84 12.65
C SER A 418 -7.80 27.58 13.84
N ALA A 419 -6.48 27.71 13.66
CA ALA A 419 -5.49 27.52 14.71
C ALA A 419 -4.58 28.75 14.80
N SER A 420 -4.28 29.18 16.01
CA SER A 420 -3.32 30.26 16.27
C SER A 420 -2.39 29.77 17.38
N MET A 421 -1.40 28.95 17.02
CA MET A 421 -0.59 28.22 18.01
C MET A 421 0.56 29.08 18.54
N PHE A 422 0.79 29.05 19.86
CA PHE A 422 1.88 29.76 20.53
C PHE A 422 2.61 28.84 21.51
N ILE A 423 3.93 28.96 21.58
CA ILE A 423 4.76 28.33 22.62
C ILE A 423 5.50 29.47 23.33
N GLY A 424 5.17 29.73 24.60
CA GLY A 424 5.73 30.88 25.30
C GLY A 424 5.44 32.17 24.53
N ASN A 425 6.46 33.02 24.40
CA ASN A 425 6.39 34.28 23.68
C ASN A 425 6.44 34.12 22.13
N GLY A 426 6.54 32.90 21.60
CA GLY A 426 6.72 32.65 20.17
C GLY A 426 5.47 32.11 19.47
N LYS A 427 5.05 32.79 18.40
CA LYS A 427 3.98 32.31 17.51
C LYS A 427 4.48 31.24 16.55
N ILE A 428 3.71 30.18 16.37
CA ILE A 428 3.91 29.19 15.30
C ILE A 428 3.12 29.66 14.07
N SER A 429 3.78 29.84 12.92
CA SER A 429 3.09 30.19 11.67
C SER A 429 3.68 29.48 10.45
N VAL A 430 2.81 29.18 9.48
CA VAL A 430 3.21 28.78 8.12
C VAL A 430 3.90 29.92 7.36
N ASP A 431 3.67 31.18 7.74
CA ASP A 431 4.28 32.36 7.09
C ASP A 431 5.81 32.31 7.14
N VAL A 432 6.37 31.82 8.25
CA VAL A 432 7.81 31.56 8.42
C VAL A 432 8.37 30.62 7.33
N LEU A 433 7.58 29.65 6.86
CA LEU A 433 7.96 28.78 5.75
C LEU A 433 7.74 29.44 4.38
N PHE A 434 6.75 30.33 4.23
CA PHE A 434 6.60 31.14 3.03
C PHE A 434 7.74 32.14 2.87
N ASP A 435 8.17 32.79 3.94
CA ASP A 435 9.32 33.70 3.95
C ASP A 435 10.62 32.96 3.61
N LEU A 436 10.83 31.76 4.16
CA LEU A 436 11.94 30.90 3.76
C LEU A 436 11.91 30.61 2.24
N ILE A 437 10.76 30.21 1.71
CA ILE A 437 10.59 29.86 0.28
C ILE A 437 10.73 31.07 -0.65
N ASN A 438 10.34 32.26 -0.22
CA ASN A 438 10.40 33.48 -1.03
C ASN A 438 11.78 34.16 -0.97
N ASN A 439 12.48 34.09 0.17
CA ASN A 439 13.68 34.89 0.44
C ASN A 439 15.00 34.08 0.46
N GLN A 440 14.96 32.74 0.46
CA GLN A 440 16.15 31.90 0.35
C GLN A 440 16.15 31.03 -0.91
N SER A 441 17.34 30.53 -1.29
CA SER A 441 17.49 29.66 -2.44
C SER A 441 16.95 28.26 -2.17
N LYS A 442 16.09 27.76 -3.05
CA LYS A 442 15.60 26.37 -3.07
C LYS A 442 16.72 25.33 -3.00
N LEU A 443 17.94 25.64 -3.44
CA LEU A 443 19.09 24.73 -3.34
C LEU A 443 19.53 24.47 -1.88
N ILE A 444 19.16 25.35 -0.95
CA ILE A 444 19.48 25.24 0.48
C ILE A 444 18.43 24.38 1.20
N HIS A 445 17.15 24.69 0.99
CA HIS A 445 16.04 24.13 1.80
C HIS A 445 15.13 23.15 1.03
N GLY A 446 15.29 22.99 -0.28
CA GLY A 446 14.54 22.06 -1.14
C GLY A 446 13.05 22.36 -1.37
N LEU A 447 12.39 23.11 -0.48
CA LEU A 447 10.95 23.40 -0.49
C LEU A 447 10.47 24.14 -1.74
N VAL A 448 9.19 23.93 -2.06
CA VAL A 448 8.40 24.69 -3.05
C VAL A 448 7.05 25.06 -2.44
N LYS A 449 6.38 26.08 -3.00
CA LYS A 449 5.08 26.58 -2.48
C LYS A 449 4.00 25.50 -2.34
N THR A 450 4.05 24.43 -3.13
CA THR A 450 3.11 23.30 -3.03
C THR A 450 3.31 22.46 -1.77
N ASP A 451 4.50 22.46 -1.14
CA ASP A 451 4.77 21.68 0.08
C ASP A 451 4.02 22.22 1.30
N VAL A 452 3.79 23.54 1.33
CA VAL A 452 3.06 24.26 2.39
C VAL A 452 1.61 24.58 2.01
N TYR A 453 1.11 24.02 0.89
CA TYR A 453 -0.26 24.30 0.44
C TYR A 453 -1.27 23.34 1.12
N PRO A 454 -2.39 23.85 1.68
CA PRO A 454 -3.36 23.05 2.43
C PRO A 454 -4.27 22.16 1.56
N LYS A 455 -4.16 22.24 0.23
CA LYS A 455 -5.03 21.51 -0.73
C LYS A 455 -4.92 19.98 -0.62
N ASP A 456 -3.73 19.46 -0.33
CA ASP A 456 -3.51 18.04 -0.09
C ASP A 456 -3.18 17.79 1.40
N ARG A 457 -4.25 17.51 2.15
CA ARG A 457 -4.22 17.20 3.59
C ARG A 457 -3.59 15.83 3.90
N GLN A 458 -3.40 14.96 2.91
CA GLN A 458 -2.83 13.62 3.10
C GLN A 458 -1.37 13.51 2.60
N ASN A 459 -0.77 14.63 2.16
CA ASN A 459 0.60 14.65 1.63
C ASN A 459 1.68 14.43 2.72
N PHE A 460 1.96 13.16 3.02
CA PHE A 460 3.07 12.82 3.91
C PHE A 460 4.44 13.21 3.33
N SER A 461 4.62 13.22 2.00
CA SER A 461 5.90 13.60 1.38
C SER A 461 6.27 15.05 1.72
N SER A 462 5.33 15.98 1.57
CA SER A 462 5.54 17.38 1.96
C SER A 462 5.68 17.52 3.48
N CYS A 463 4.98 16.71 4.27
CA CYS A 463 5.09 16.65 5.73
C CYS A 463 6.49 16.27 6.22
N ALA A 464 7.10 15.23 5.63
CA ALA A 464 8.47 14.86 5.91
C ALA A 464 9.47 15.93 5.43
N LYS A 465 9.18 16.57 4.29
CA LYS A 465 10.08 17.56 3.67
C LYS A 465 10.20 18.86 4.47
N ILE A 466 9.09 19.41 4.98
CA ILE A 466 9.10 20.65 5.81
C ILE A 466 9.81 20.50 7.15
N SER A 467 10.08 19.27 7.59
CA SER A 467 10.76 18.97 8.86
C SER A 467 12.18 18.39 8.66
N THR A 468 12.73 18.49 7.44
CA THR A 468 14.12 18.08 7.15
C THR A 468 15.14 18.96 7.86
N ASP A 469 16.32 18.39 8.13
CA ASP A 469 17.39 19.05 8.87
C ASP A 469 17.96 20.25 8.08
N ASP A 470 17.92 20.20 6.75
CA ASP A 470 18.23 21.32 5.86
C ASP A 470 17.27 22.52 6.05
N VAL A 471 15.96 22.26 6.10
CA VAL A 471 14.93 23.29 6.35
C VAL A 471 15.09 23.87 7.75
N LEU A 472 15.25 23.02 8.77
CA LEU A 472 15.47 23.45 10.15
C LEU A 472 16.74 24.30 10.29
N SER A 473 17.79 24.00 9.53
CA SER A 473 19.04 24.77 9.50
C SER A 473 18.85 26.12 8.80
N ALA A 474 18.14 26.16 7.68
CA ALA A 474 17.87 27.36 6.90
C ALA A 474 16.95 28.37 7.62
N LEU A 475 16.04 27.88 8.47
CA LEU A 475 15.16 28.70 9.31
C LEU A 475 15.90 29.55 10.35
N ASN A 476 17.14 29.21 10.73
CA ASN A 476 17.93 30.05 11.66
C ASN A 476 18.20 31.47 11.11
N ASN A 477 18.11 31.65 9.79
CA ASN A 477 18.26 32.95 9.13
C ASN A 477 16.92 33.69 8.92
N VAL A 478 15.81 33.19 9.47
CA VAL A 478 14.47 33.80 9.41
C VAL A 478 14.10 34.31 10.82
N SER A 479 13.76 35.60 10.92
CA SER A 479 13.33 36.25 12.16
C SER A 479 12.07 35.57 12.73
N ASP A 480 11.97 35.54 14.07
CA ASP A 480 10.83 35.00 14.84
C ASP A 480 10.43 33.54 14.50
N SER A 481 11.32 32.81 13.81
CA SER A 481 11.06 31.45 13.34
C SER A 481 11.12 30.37 14.43
N TYR A 482 11.71 30.66 15.59
CA TYR A 482 12.18 29.64 16.53
C TYR A 482 11.06 28.75 17.12
N ALA A 483 9.86 29.29 17.40
CA ALA A 483 8.71 28.48 17.82
C ALA A 483 8.23 27.53 16.70
N THR A 484 8.23 28.02 15.45
CA THR A 484 7.95 27.19 14.26
C THR A 484 9.04 26.13 14.06
N GLN A 485 10.31 26.43 14.34
CA GLN A 485 11.38 25.42 14.32
C GLN A 485 11.16 24.32 15.37
N ILE A 486 10.76 24.65 16.60
CA ILE A 486 10.41 23.65 17.63
C ILE A 486 9.25 22.77 17.17
N TYR A 487 8.22 23.37 16.58
CA TYR A 487 7.08 22.64 16.02
C TYR A 487 7.49 21.66 14.91
N LEU A 488 8.41 22.06 14.03
CA LEU A 488 8.95 21.21 12.96
C LEU A 488 9.93 20.15 13.50
N ARG A 489 10.67 20.42 14.59
CA ARG A 489 11.50 19.43 15.31
C ARG A 489 10.67 18.36 16.01
N LEU A 490 9.51 18.73 16.56
CA LEU A 490 8.51 17.79 17.07
C LEU A 490 8.06 16.85 15.94
N LEU A 491 7.69 17.39 14.78
CA LEU A 491 7.31 16.61 13.61
C LEU A 491 8.43 15.69 13.11
N ARG A 492 9.68 16.19 13.04
CA ARG A 492 10.88 15.42 12.68
C ARG A 492 11.12 14.26 13.64
N SER A 493 10.94 14.48 14.94
CA SER A 493 11.15 13.47 15.98
C SER A 493 10.15 12.32 15.88
N ILE A 494 8.88 12.58 15.57
CA ILE A 494 7.88 11.52 15.32
C ILE A 494 8.31 10.65 14.12
N ILE A 495 8.81 11.26 13.04
CA ILE A 495 9.31 10.53 11.86
C ILE A 495 10.52 9.66 12.24
N LEU A 496 11.49 10.21 12.97
CA LEU A 496 12.69 9.48 13.39
C LEU A 496 12.35 8.32 14.35
N ALA A 497 11.43 8.51 15.28
CA ALA A 497 11.03 7.48 16.25
C ALA A 497 10.31 6.29 15.60
N TYR A 498 9.36 6.53 14.68
CA TYR A 498 8.41 5.49 14.25
C TYR A 498 8.44 5.12 12.76
N ILE A 499 8.96 5.99 11.89
CA ILE A 499 8.88 5.82 10.42
C ILE A 499 10.25 5.48 9.82
N GLU A 500 11.28 6.21 10.22
CA GLU A 500 12.63 6.02 9.68
C GLU A 500 13.18 4.64 10.09
N GLN A 501 13.75 3.90 9.14
CA GLN A 501 14.17 2.51 9.36
C GLN A 501 15.56 2.41 10.00
N SER A 502 16.44 3.36 9.71
CA SER A 502 17.83 3.36 10.22
C SER A 502 17.99 3.86 11.66
N THR A 503 16.95 4.39 12.30
CA THR A 503 17.04 4.90 13.68
C THR A 503 17.27 3.78 14.68
N SER A 504 18.28 3.94 15.54
CA SER A 504 18.60 2.99 16.62
C SER A 504 17.51 2.98 17.71
N ILE A 505 17.40 1.90 18.49
CA ILE A 505 16.35 1.78 19.52
C ILE A 505 16.47 2.88 20.59
N LEU A 506 17.69 3.25 21.02
CA LEU A 506 17.87 4.35 21.98
C LEU A 506 17.48 5.71 21.37
N ASP A 507 17.80 5.95 20.09
CA ASP A 507 17.39 7.18 19.41
C ASP A 507 15.87 7.24 19.21
N ARG A 508 15.20 6.10 18.97
CA ARG A 508 13.72 6.04 18.92
C ARG A 508 13.10 6.42 20.27
N ILE A 509 13.67 5.97 21.39
CA ILE A 509 13.24 6.35 22.74
C ILE A 509 13.49 7.84 22.98
N TYR A 510 14.66 8.36 22.61
CA TYR A 510 14.94 9.80 22.70
C TYR A 510 13.90 10.63 21.93
N HIS A 511 13.68 10.29 20.66
CA HIS A 511 12.76 11.02 19.78
C HIS A 511 11.28 10.85 20.15
N SER A 512 10.86 9.70 20.70
CA SER A 512 9.50 9.55 21.22
C SER A 512 9.28 10.41 22.48
N TRP A 513 10.21 10.37 23.43
CA TRP A 513 10.06 11.07 24.70
C TRP A 513 10.31 12.58 24.62
N ILE A 514 11.21 13.07 23.76
CA ILE A 514 11.34 14.52 23.54
C ILE A 514 10.04 15.11 22.96
N THR A 515 9.35 14.36 22.09
CA THR A 515 8.03 14.74 21.55
C THR A 515 6.99 14.83 22.67
N VAL A 516 6.95 13.84 23.57
CA VAL A 516 6.09 13.87 24.78
C VAL A 516 6.41 15.08 25.65
N PHE A 517 7.68 15.33 25.98
CA PHE A 517 8.05 16.41 26.90
C PHE A 517 7.84 17.81 26.33
N ILE A 518 8.07 18.03 25.02
CA ILE A 518 7.68 19.28 24.35
C ILE A 518 6.17 19.50 24.51
N CYS A 519 5.34 18.49 24.25
CA CYS A 519 3.89 18.60 24.41
C CYS A 519 3.47 18.84 25.87
N ARG A 520 4.06 18.14 26.84
CA ARG A 520 3.75 18.31 28.28
C ARG A 520 4.13 19.68 28.82
N LEU A 521 5.32 20.17 28.46
CA LEU A 521 5.80 21.50 28.84
C LEU A 521 4.93 22.60 28.24
N TRP A 522 4.65 22.50 26.94
CA TRP A 522 3.77 23.42 26.23
C TRP A 522 2.35 23.43 26.81
N TRP A 523 1.77 22.26 27.06
CA TRP A 523 0.44 22.14 27.67
C TRP A 523 0.41 22.72 29.09
N ALA A 524 1.41 22.41 29.92
CA ALA A 524 1.47 22.93 31.28
C ALA A 524 1.61 24.46 31.33
N TRP A 525 2.50 25.03 30.52
CA TRP A 525 2.61 26.48 30.35
C TRP A 525 1.26 27.08 29.91
N LEU A 526 0.61 26.49 28.90
CA LEU A 526 -0.67 26.98 28.38
C LEU A 526 -1.77 26.95 29.45
N GLN A 527 -1.82 25.93 30.30
CA GLN A 527 -2.80 25.87 31.39
C GLN A 527 -2.53 26.89 32.50
N LEU A 528 -1.26 27.17 32.80
CA LEU A 528 -0.83 28.11 33.85
C LEU A 528 -0.80 29.60 33.44
N THR A 529 -0.86 29.90 32.14
CA THR A 529 -0.82 31.27 31.58
C THR A 529 -2.24 31.78 31.32
N ASP A 530 -2.53 33.05 31.58
CA ASP A 530 -3.86 33.61 31.28
C ASP A 530 -4.04 33.90 29.77
N VAL A 531 -5.27 33.75 29.25
CA VAL A 531 -5.54 33.89 27.80
C VAL A 531 -5.20 35.29 27.30
N GLU A 532 -5.43 36.31 28.14
CA GLU A 532 -5.14 37.72 27.87
C GLU A 532 -3.63 38.00 27.78
N GLU A 533 -2.77 37.17 28.40
CA GLU A 533 -1.30 37.24 28.25
C GLU A 533 -0.81 36.58 26.95
N ILE A 534 -1.60 35.67 26.36
CA ILE A 534 -1.22 34.91 25.15
C ILE A 534 -1.62 35.65 23.87
N SER A 535 -2.81 36.25 23.82
CA SER A 535 -3.28 36.98 22.64
C SER A 535 -4.34 38.03 22.95
N THR A 536 -4.12 39.25 22.45
CA THR A 536 -5.07 40.37 22.54
C THR A 536 -6.22 40.28 21.52
N GLU A 537 -6.17 39.35 20.55
CA GLU A 537 -7.11 39.31 19.41
C GLU A 537 -8.32 38.39 19.65
N TYR A 538 -8.27 37.48 20.62
CA TYR A 538 -9.30 36.45 20.83
C TYR A 538 -10.11 36.69 22.10
N GLN A 539 -11.41 36.99 21.93
CA GLN A 539 -12.37 37.13 23.03
C GLN A 539 -12.85 35.78 23.59
N ASP A 540 -12.66 34.68 22.86
CA ASP A 540 -13.07 33.35 23.28
C ASP A 540 -11.97 32.69 24.15
N LYS A 541 -12.33 32.27 25.37
CA LYS A 541 -11.38 31.76 26.39
C LYS A 541 -10.89 30.33 26.12
N ASN A 542 -11.24 29.75 24.98
CA ASN A 542 -10.93 28.36 24.66
C ASN A 542 -9.44 28.15 24.32
N LYS A 543 -8.67 27.68 25.30
CA LYS A 543 -7.23 27.40 25.14
C LYS A 543 -6.89 26.34 24.08
N ALA A 544 -7.86 25.55 23.59
CA ALA A 544 -7.62 24.54 22.56
C ALA A 544 -7.10 25.13 21.23
N PHE A 545 -7.42 26.38 20.91
CA PHE A 545 -6.95 27.06 19.69
C PHE A 545 -5.43 27.28 19.65
N PHE A 546 -4.78 27.37 20.81
CA PHE A 546 -3.35 27.64 20.95
C PHE A 546 -2.46 26.38 20.95
N PHE A 547 -3.05 25.18 20.86
CA PHE A 547 -2.35 23.88 20.97
C PHE A 547 -2.59 22.97 19.75
N ILE A 548 -1.83 21.86 19.69
CA ILE A 548 -2.17 20.73 18.82
C ILE A 548 -3.50 20.09 19.23
N THR A 549 -4.13 19.33 18.34
CA THR A 549 -5.40 18.65 18.65
C THR A 549 -5.20 17.62 19.77
N LYS A 550 -6.19 17.49 20.69
CA LYS A 550 -6.15 16.48 21.77
C LYS A 550 -5.84 15.07 21.23
N ALA A 551 -6.45 14.72 20.09
CA ALA A 551 -6.22 13.44 19.43
C ALA A 551 -4.73 13.23 19.11
N ALA A 552 -4.06 14.22 18.50
CA ALA A 552 -2.63 14.13 18.21
C ALA A 552 -1.78 14.04 19.49
N TYR A 553 -2.13 14.79 20.54
CA TYR A 553 -1.43 14.74 21.82
C TYR A 553 -1.53 13.35 22.49
N HIS A 554 -2.73 12.78 22.57
CA HIS A 554 -2.92 11.43 23.09
C HIS A 554 -2.22 10.37 22.23
N SER A 555 -2.17 10.51 20.90
CA SER A 555 -1.43 9.59 20.02
C SER A 555 0.08 9.64 20.27
N ILE A 556 0.66 10.83 20.52
CA ILE A 556 2.07 11.00 20.90
C ILE A 556 2.37 10.25 22.21
N GLU A 557 1.54 10.46 23.22
CA GLU A 557 1.68 9.82 24.53
C GLU A 557 1.56 8.29 24.43
N ILE A 558 0.49 7.76 23.80
CA ILE A 558 0.26 6.31 23.65
C ILE A 558 1.41 5.63 22.91
N ASN A 559 1.89 6.21 21.81
CA ASN A 559 2.99 5.62 21.04
C ASN A 559 4.31 5.59 21.84
N ALA A 560 4.62 6.63 22.60
CA ALA A 560 5.86 6.71 23.37
C ALA A 560 5.86 5.72 24.56
N HIS A 561 4.72 5.61 25.26
CA HIS A 561 4.54 4.64 26.33
C HIS A 561 4.61 3.20 25.82
N THR A 562 3.90 2.91 24.73
CA THR A 562 3.92 1.59 24.10
C THR A 562 5.30 1.21 23.61
N LEU A 563 6.01 2.10 22.91
CA LEU A 563 7.39 1.85 22.48
C LEU A 563 8.29 1.49 23.67
N LEU A 564 8.24 2.28 24.74
CA LEU A 564 9.04 2.01 25.94
C LEU A 564 8.66 0.67 26.59
N SER A 565 7.38 0.32 26.67
CA SER A 565 6.93 -0.98 27.20
C SER A 565 7.41 -2.17 26.38
N VAL A 566 7.32 -2.10 25.04
CA VAL A 566 7.82 -3.17 24.16
C VAL A 566 9.33 -3.34 24.31
N VAL A 567 10.08 -2.23 24.36
CA VAL A 567 11.53 -2.24 24.63
C VAL A 567 11.84 -2.89 25.98
N LEU A 568 11.15 -2.48 27.05
CA LEU A 568 11.38 -3.01 28.39
C LEU A 568 11.09 -4.51 28.47
N LEU A 569 10.03 -5.00 27.81
CA LEU A 569 9.69 -6.43 27.78
C LEU A 569 10.73 -7.26 27.01
N VAL A 570 11.34 -6.71 25.95
CA VAL A 570 12.48 -7.35 25.27
C VAL A 570 13.70 -7.40 26.21
N CYS A 571 14.00 -6.32 26.92
CA CYS A 571 15.06 -6.29 27.95
C CYS A 571 14.77 -7.22 29.14
N GLN A 572 13.51 -7.54 29.40
CA GLN A 572 13.07 -8.48 30.44
C GLN A 572 13.04 -9.94 29.96
N HIS A 573 13.31 -10.18 28.67
CA HIS A 573 13.17 -11.47 27.96
C HIS A 573 11.73 -12.03 27.92
N ASP A 574 10.73 -11.19 28.24
CA ASP A 574 9.31 -11.51 28.14
C ASP A 574 8.78 -11.35 26.68
N LEU A 575 9.57 -10.73 25.79
CA LEU A 575 9.36 -10.66 24.34
C LEU A 575 10.68 -10.88 23.55
N PRO A 576 10.62 -11.46 22.33
CA PRO A 576 11.79 -11.61 21.44
C PRO A 576 12.18 -10.28 20.77
N GLU A 577 13.44 -10.16 20.35
CA GLU A 577 13.98 -8.97 19.67
C GLU A 577 13.18 -8.54 18.42
N SER A 578 12.50 -9.47 17.72
CA SER A 578 11.66 -9.13 16.57
C SER A 578 10.43 -8.28 16.91
N ALA A 579 10.04 -8.20 18.19
CA ALA A 579 9.07 -7.21 18.68
C ALA A 579 9.55 -5.75 18.52
N LEU A 580 10.86 -5.53 18.35
CA LEU A 580 11.46 -4.21 18.08
C LEU A 580 11.36 -3.79 16.61
N SER A 581 10.61 -4.50 15.77
CA SER A 581 10.27 -4.09 14.39
C SER A 581 9.24 -2.93 14.39
N ILE A 582 9.57 -1.80 15.03
CA ILE A 582 8.66 -0.67 15.27
C ILE A 582 8.11 -0.06 13.96
N THR A 583 8.86 -0.15 12.86
CA THR A 583 8.40 0.33 11.54
C THR A 583 7.33 -0.56 10.90
N SER A 584 7.01 -1.71 11.50
CA SER A 584 5.82 -2.53 11.21
C SER A 584 4.60 -2.17 12.06
N SER A 585 4.76 -1.33 13.09
CA SER A 585 3.71 -0.97 14.05
C SER A 585 2.86 0.23 13.60
N ASN A 586 2.23 0.12 12.43
CA ASN A 586 1.39 1.16 11.84
C ASN A 586 0.37 0.57 10.84
N SER A 587 -0.69 1.31 10.49
CA SER A 587 -1.74 0.85 9.58
C SER A 587 -1.39 0.95 8.08
N GLN A 588 -0.16 1.31 7.70
CA GLN A 588 0.21 1.50 6.28
C GLN A 588 0.15 0.20 5.44
N ILE A 589 0.12 -0.96 6.10
CA ILE A 589 -0.19 -2.25 5.47
C ILE A 589 -1.61 -2.30 4.89
N CYS A 590 -2.59 -1.64 5.53
CA CYS A 590 -3.96 -1.49 5.02
C CYS A 590 -3.98 -0.54 3.82
N GLU A 591 -3.38 0.65 3.91
CA GLU A 591 -3.25 1.56 2.77
C GLU A 591 -2.48 0.91 1.58
N ASN A 592 -1.56 -0.01 1.85
CA ASN A 592 -0.92 -0.79 0.80
C ASN A 592 -1.88 -1.79 0.12
N ILE A 593 -2.68 -2.57 0.87
CA ILE A 593 -3.66 -3.49 0.25
C ILE A 593 -4.76 -2.72 -0.49
N PHE A 594 -5.19 -1.56 0.04
CA PHE A 594 -6.08 -0.65 -0.66
C PHE A 594 -5.46 -0.16 -1.98
N ARG A 595 -4.24 0.39 -1.97
CA ARG A 595 -3.57 0.84 -3.20
C ARG A 595 -3.39 -0.28 -4.22
N LEU A 596 -2.98 -1.47 -3.80
CA LEU A 596 -2.79 -2.61 -4.70
C LEU A 596 -4.12 -3.05 -5.33
N THR A 597 -5.17 -3.22 -4.54
CA THR A 597 -6.52 -3.58 -5.06
C THR A 597 -7.15 -2.48 -5.93
N ARG A 598 -6.84 -1.20 -5.70
CA ARG A 598 -7.20 -0.11 -6.62
C ARG A 598 -6.42 -0.18 -7.94
N SER A 599 -5.14 -0.56 -7.90
CA SER A 599 -4.30 -0.68 -9.11
C SER A 599 -4.59 -1.89 -9.98
N MET A 600 -5.29 -2.91 -9.45
CA MET A 600 -5.76 -4.07 -10.20
C MET A 600 -7.07 -3.77 -10.95
N SER A 601 -7.05 -2.77 -11.84
CA SER A 601 -8.12 -2.55 -12.82
C SER A 601 -7.92 -3.44 -14.05
N GLY A 602 -9.00 -3.67 -14.82
CA GLY A 602 -8.92 -4.41 -16.08
C GLY A 602 -8.04 -3.69 -17.11
N THR A 603 -7.51 -4.43 -18.09
CA THR A 603 -6.78 -3.81 -19.20
C THR A 603 -7.71 -2.80 -19.90
N PHE A 604 -7.19 -1.59 -20.18
CA PHE A 604 -7.96 -0.43 -20.69
C PHE A 604 -8.94 0.24 -19.71
N SER A 605 -9.02 -0.19 -18.44
CA SER A 605 -9.83 0.48 -17.41
C SER A 605 -8.99 1.35 -16.47
N SER A 606 -9.34 2.64 -16.37
CA SER A 606 -8.79 3.58 -15.40
C SER A 606 -9.56 3.63 -14.07
N ASN A 607 -10.57 2.77 -13.88
CA ASN A 607 -11.42 2.82 -12.70
C ASN A 607 -10.69 2.26 -11.45
N VAL A 608 -10.19 3.19 -10.63
CA VAL A 608 -9.53 2.91 -9.35
C VAL A 608 -10.50 2.55 -8.22
N ASN A 609 -11.81 2.81 -8.37
CA ASN A 609 -12.79 2.53 -7.33
C ASN A 609 -13.33 1.10 -7.43
N PHE A 610 -13.76 0.56 -6.30
CA PHE A 610 -14.27 -0.80 -6.21
C PHE A 610 -15.50 -0.89 -5.29
N THR A 611 -16.33 -1.90 -5.52
CA THR A 611 -17.32 -2.41 -4.56
C THR A 611 -16.64 -3.35 -3.55
N VAL A 612 -17.32 -3.68 -2.45
CA VAL A 612 -16.83 -4.68 -1.47
C VAL A 612 -16.51 -6.02 -2.16
N GLY A 613 -17.44 -6.54 -2.97
CA GLY A 613 -17.23 -7.79 -3.72
C GLY A 613 -16.08 -7.72 -4.74
N GLN A 614 -15.80 -6.55 -5.31
CA GLN A 614 -14.62 -6.37 -6.16
C GLN A 614 -13.32 -6.36 -5.35
N PHE A 615 -13.29 -5.74 -4.17
CA PHE A 615 -12.14 -5.80 -3.27
C PHE A 615 -11.81 -7.24 -2.89
N LEU A 616 -12.79 -8.01 -2.40
CA LEU A 616 -12.58 -9.39 -1.92
C LEU A 616 -11.94 -10.28 -3.00
N ARG A 617 -12.42 -10.18 -4.25
CA ARG A 617 -11.82 -10.90 -5.40
C ARG A 617 -10.40 -10.45 -5.73
N ARG A 618 -10.12 -9.14 -5.71
CA ARG A 618 -8.77 -8.61 -6.00
C ARG A 618 -7.78 -8.93 -4.88
N ALA A 619 -8.19 -8.80 -3.62
CA ALA A 619 -7.39 -9.13 -2.45
C ALA A 619 -7.10 -10.64 -2.32
N GLY A 620 -8.04 -11.49 -2.72
CA GLY A 620 -7.81 -12.93 -2.86
C GLY A 620 -6.74 -13.26 -3.92
N LYS A 621 -6.81 -12.65 -5.11
CA LYS A 621 -5.76 -12.74 -6.13
C LYS A 621 -4.39 -12.26 -5.59
N LEU A 622 -4.34 -11.16 -4.85
CA LEU A 622 -3.09 -10.68 -4.22
C LEU A 622 -2.54 -11.65 -3.18
N SER A 623 -3.39 -12.29 -2.36
CA SER A 623 -2.95 -13.28 -1.37
C SER A 623 -2.23 -14.44 -2.05
N VAL A 624 -2.81 -15.00 -3.13
CA VAL A 624 -2.17 -16.06 -3.92
C VAL A 624 -0.84 -15.62 -4.52
N LEU A 625 -0.75 -14.38 -5.02
CA LEU A 625 0.50 -13.83 -5.55
C LEU A 625 1.59 -13.74 -4.46
N GLN A 626 1.23 -13.25 -3.27
CA GLN A 626 2.15 -13.16 -2.13
C GLN A 626 2.63 -14.54 -1.67
N ASP A 627 1.76 -15.56 -1.67
CA ASP A 627 2.16 -16.91 -1.30
C ASP A 627 3.08 -17.57 -2.34
N ILE A 628 2.87 -17.29 -3.63
CA ILE A 628 3.82 -17.68 -4.69
C ILE A 628 5.16 -16.97 -4.49
N GLU A 629 5.18 -15.66 -4.23
CA GLU A 629 6.42 -14.91 -3.95
C GLU A 629 7.17 -15.51 -2.74
N ARG A 630 6.48 -15.72 -1.62
CA ARG A 630 7.01 -16.32 -0.38
C ARG A 630 7.62 -17.71 -0.61
N GLN A 631 6.93 -18.58 -1.35
CA GLN A 631 7.42 -19.91 -1.72
C GLN A 631 8.70 -19.83 -2.60
N ASN A 632 8.85 -18.80 -3.44
CA ASN A 632 10.06 -18.60 -4.23
C ASN A 632 11.23 -18.04 -3.40
N GLU A 633 10.99 -17.30 -2.32
CA GLU A 633 12.05 -16.79 -1.43
C GLU A 633 12.56 -17.84 -0.43
N HIS A 634 11.71 -18.76 0.03
CA HIS A 634 12.12 -19.83 0.95
C HIS A 634 12.79 -21.02 0.25
N ASN A 635 12.46 -21.28 -1.01
CA ASN A 635 13.11 -22.32 -1.79
C ASN A 635 14.44 -21.84 -2.38
N LEU A 636 15.56 -22.16 -1.70
CA LEU A 636 16.94 -22.03 -2.20
C LEU A 636 17.26 -22.89 -3.46
N SER A 637 16.24 -23.48 -4.09
CA SER A 637 16.36 -24.25 -5.33
C SER A 637 16.59 -23.35 -6.55
N GLU A 638 17.36 -23.84 -7.52
CA GLU A 638 17.85 -23.15 -8.75
C GLU A 638 16.75 -22.69 -9.74
N CYS A 639 15.49 -22.64 -9.32
CA CYS A 639 14.30 -22.56 -10.18
C CYS A 639 13.21 -21.63 -9.62
N SER A 640 13.62 -20.48 -9.08
CA SER A 640 12.70 -19.45 -8.58
C SER A 640 12.12 -18.59 -9.71
N LEU A 641 10.85 -18.22 -9.58
CA LEU A 641 10.20 -17.22 -10.43
C LEU A 641 10.74 -15.83 -10.08
N GLN A 642 11.10 -15.05 -11.09
CA GLN A 642 11.60 -13.69 -10.90
C GLN A 642 10.46 -12.67 -10.98
N PHE A 643 10.25 -11.93 -9.90
CA PHE A 643 9.26 -10.86 -9.81
C PHE A 643 9.89 -9.48 -10.06
N PRO A 644 9.23 -8.56 -10.78
CA PRO A 644 9.78 -7.25 -11.12
C PRO A 644 9.93 -6.37 -9.87
N LYS A 645 11.18 -6.06 -9.51
CA LYS A 645 11.50 -5.17 -8.38
C LYS A 645 11.59 -3.72 -8.87
N HIS A 646 10.72 -2.85 -8.35
CA HIS A 646 10.68 -1.42 -8.68
C HIS A 646 12.08 -0.79 -8.57
N HIS A 647 12.52 -0.04 -9.58
CA HIS A 647 13.89 0.51 -9.67
C HIS A 647 14.36 1.26 -8.40
N LYS A 648 13.50 2.08 -7.78
CA LYS A 648 13.76 2.77 -6.49
C LYS A 648 14.09 1.82 -5.31
N ARG A 649 13.69 0.54 -5.37
CA ARG A 649 14.05 -0.49 -4.37
C ARG A 649 15.38 -1.20 -4.68
N ARG A 650 15.96 -1.08 -5.88
CA ARG A 650 17.30 -1.64 -6.17
C ARG A 650 18.37 -0.91 -5.36
N HIS A 651 18.49 0.41 -5.51
CA HIS A 651 19.52 1.22 -4.82
C HIS A 651 19.46 1.21 -3.29
N ARG A 652 18.29 0.96 -2.67
CA ARG A 652 18.21 0.83 -1.20
C ARG A 652 18.89 -0.44 -0.67
N LYS A 653 19.01 -1.50 -1.48
CA LYS A 653 19.51 -2.79 -0.99
C LYS A 653 21.03 -2.79 -0.80
N ASP A 654 21.75 -2.05 -1.63
CA ASP A 654 23.21 -1.95 -1.57
C ASP A 654 23.70 -1.14 -0.35
N MET A 655 22.88 -0.22 0.17
CA MET A 655 23.13 0.41 1.48
C MET A 655 22.68 -0.46 2.67
N SER A 656 21.59 -1.22 2.56
CA SER A 656 21.06 -1.99 3.69
C SER A 656 21.89 -3.22 4.09
N ILE A 657 22.80 -3.69 3.21
CA ILE A 657 23.65 -4.86 3.50
C ILE A 657 24.80 -4.51 4.47
N ASN A 658 25.26 -3.25 4.45
CA ASN A 658 26.39 -2.80 5.29
C ASN A 658 25.97 -2.32 6.68
N ASN A 659 24.74 -1.83 6.85
CA ASN A 659 24.18 -1.52 8.17
C ASN A 659 23.47 -2.75 8.76
N ARG A 660 24.23 -3.82 9.00
CA ARG A 660 23.76 -4.89 9.87
C ARG A 660 23.44 -4.31 11.24
N LEU A 661 22.25 -4.65 11.75
CA LEU A 661 21.93 -4.51 13.16
C LEU A 661 22.77 -5.51 13.96
N ASP A 662 24.05 -5.21 14.14
CA ASP A 662 24.77 -5.67 15.33
C ASP A 662 24.14 -4.95 16.52
N VAL A 663 23.02 -5.50 17.00
CA VAL A 663 22.53 -5.23 18.35
C VAL A 663 23.57 -5.86 19.28
N SER A 664 24.62 -5.10 19.57
CA SER A 664 25.54 -5.47 20.64
C SER A 664 24.72 -5.44 21.94
N ASN A 665 24.35 -6.62 22.44
CA ASN A 665 23.48 -6.83 23.60
C ASN A 665 24.00 -6.23 24.94
N ASN A 666 25.12 -5.50 24.89
CA ASN A 666 25.72 -4.77 26.00
C ASN A 666 25.29 -3.29 26.11
N ILE A 667 24.51 -2.74 25.17
CA ILE A 667 24.16 -1.29 25.17
C ILE A 667 22.78 -0.96 25.76
N LEU A 668 21.79 -1.84 25.65
CA LEU A 668 20.39 -1.54 26.01
C LEU A 668 20.05 -1.94 27.46
N THR A 669 20.54 -1.16 28.42
CA THR A 669 20.22 -1.32 29.86
C THR A 669 19.10 -0.37 30.32
N GLN A 670 18.46 -0.69 31.44
CA GLN A 670 17.51 0.23 32.10
C GLN A 670 18.13 1.61 32.39
N ASN A 671 19.39 1.64 32.85
CA ASN A 671 20.14 2.88 33.14
C ASN A 671 20.39 3.73 31.89
N THR A 672 20.71 3.11 30.75
CA THR A 672 20.85 3.83 29.47
C THR A 672 19.50 4.36 28.96
N ILE A 673 18.41 3.60 29.13
CA ILE A 673 17.06 4.07 28.79
C ILE A 673 16.68 5.27 29.68
N GLU A 674 16.91 5.17 30.99
CA GLU A 674 16.64 6.25 31.96
C GLU A 674 17.39 7.54 31.61
N LYS A 675 18.71 7.45 31.37
CA LYS A 675 19.53 8.57 30.93
C LYS A 675 19.05 9.19 29.61
N THR A 676 18.60 8.36 28.67
CA THR A 676 18.04 8.85 27.40
C THR A 676 16.73 9.61 27.60
N ILE A 677 15.84 9.16 28.49
CA ILE A 677 14.58 9.84 28.80
C ILE A 677 14.84 11.14 29.58
N HIS A 678 15.73 11.12 30.57
CA HIS A 678 16.15 12.34 31.28
C HIS A 678 16.77 13.38 30.34
N ARG A 679 17.69 12.95 29.46
CA ARG A 679 18.24 13.83 28.41
C ARG A 679 17.15 14.40 27.51
N ALA A 680 16.17 13.60 27.09
CA ALA A 680 15.05 14.08 26.28
C ALA A 680 14.20 15.13 27.00
N PHE A 681 14.05 15.03 28.32
CA PHE A 681 13.40 16.07 29.14
C PHE A 681 14.25 17.34 29.21
N ASP A 682 15.54 17.22 29.53
CA ASP A 682 16.45 18.37 29.67
C ASP A 682 16.60 19.14 28.34
N ASP A 683 16.73 18.42 27.22
CA ASP A 683 16.80 18.98 25.87
C ASP A 683 15.47 19.68 25.50
N ALA A 684 14.30 19.08 25.82
CA ALA A 684 12.99 19.70 25.60
C ALA A 684 12.79 20.97 26.45
N TYR A 685 13.12 20.92 27.75
CA TYR A 685 13.03 22.05 28.65
C TYR A 685 13.89 23.21 28.14
N LYS A 686 15.17 22.95 27.85
CA LYS A 686 16.11 23.94 27.31
C LYS A 686 15.63 24.55 26.00
N MET A 687 15.04 23.77 25.08
CA MET A 687 14.49 24.31 23.84
C MET A 687 13.36 25.32 24.12
N LEU A 688 12.41 24.98 24.98
CA LEU A 688 11.26 25.85 25.21
C LEU A 688 11.54 27.02 26.17
N SER A 689 12.54 26.92 27.07
CA SER A 689 12.99 28.06 27.91
C SER A 689 13.47 29.26 27.09
N VAL A 690 13.99 29.05 25.87
CA VAL A 690 14.35 30.15 24.95
C VAL A 690 13.12 30.99 24.55
N LEU A 691 11.90 30.43 24.66
CA LEU A 691 10.63 31.12 24.45
C LEU A 691 9.98 31.63 25.75
N GLY A 692 10.67 31.52 26.90
CA GLY A 692 10.22 32.08 28.18
C GLY A 692 9.20 31.26 28.97
N ILE A 693 8.92 30.00 28.58
CA ILE A 693 7.95 29.16 29.33
C ILE A 693 8.39 28.87 30.77
N ASP A 694 9.71 28.91 30.99
CA ASP A 694 10.37 28.62 32.26
C ASP A 694 10.04 29.65 33.34
N VAL A 695 9.76 30.90 32.98
CA VAL A 695 9.36 31.96 33.91
C VAL A 695 8.14 31.53 34.74
N ILE A 696 7.12 30.99 34.06
CA ILE A 696 5.89 30.51 34.70
C ILE A 696 6.13 29.13 35.33
N LEU A 697 6.79 28.20 34.64
CA LEU A 697 7.02 26.85 35.19
C LEU A 697 7.90 26.85 36.44
N VAL A 698 8.89 27.74 36.57
CA VAL A 698 9.70 27.89 37.79
C VAL A 698 8.88 28.54 38.91
N ARG A 699 8.10 29.60 38.60
CA ARG A 699 7.21 30.27 39.57
C ARG A 699 6.21 29.30 40.20
N GLU A 700 5.62 28.42 39.40
CA GLU A 700 4.63 27.43 39.86
C GLU A 700 5.25 26.13 40.39
N HIS A 701 6.59 26.01 40.44
CA HIS A 701 7.32 24.79 40.81
C HIS A 701 6.94 23.55 39.96
N ARG A 702 7.03 23.70 38.63
CA ARG A 702 6.75 22.68 37.59
C ARG A 702 7.91 22.53 36.58
N ASN A 703 9.11 22.95 36.95
CA ASN A 703 10.32 22.95 36.11
C ASN A 703 11.12 21.64 36.13
N ALA A 704 10.68 20.63 36.87
CA ALA A 704 11.31 19.31 36.94
C ALA A 704 10.34 18.19 36.52
N LEU A 705 10.91 17.08 36.04
CA LEU A 705 10.19 16.02 35.32
C LEU A 705 9.01 15.42 36.11
N ASN A 706 9.20 15.19 37.41
CA ASN A 706 8.20 14.53 38.26
C ASN A 706 7.04 15.48 38.55
N GLU A 707 7.36 16.73 38.89
CA GLU A 707 6.45 17.80 39.27
C GLU A 707 5.59 18.22 38.07
N LEU A 708 6.22 18.39 36.91
CA LEU A 708 5.53 18.63 35.64
C LEU A 708 4.59 17.47 35.29
N SER A 709 5.09 16.23 35.31
CA SER A 709 4.29 15.08 34.88
C SER A 709 3.14 14.77 35.83
N THR A 710 3.32 15.01 37.14
CA THR A 710 2.25 14.90 38.14
C THR A 710 1.17 15.95 37.89
N TYR A 711 1.55 17.20 37.60
CA TYR A 711 0.60 18.25 37.25
C TYR A 711 -0.16 17.92 35.95
N VAL A 712 0.55 17.53 34.89
CA VAL A 712 -0.07 17.16 33.61
C VAL A 712 -1.00 15.95 33.76
N ARG A 713 -0.63 14.95 34.56
CA ARG A 713 -1.49 13.82 34.91
C ARG A 713 -2.83 14.29 35.47
N VAL A 714 -2.82 15.14 36.51
CA VAL A 714 -4.04 15.67 37.14
C VAL A 714 -4.88 16.47 36.14
N GLN A 715 -4.26 17.25 35.24
CA GLN A 715 -5.00 17.98 34.20
C GLN A 715 -5.68 17.04 33.19
N ILE A 716 -5.01 15.96 32.76
CA ILE A 716 -5.60 14.98 31.84
C ILE A 716 -6.69 14.15 32.55
N GLU A 717 -6.49 13.78 33.83
CA GLU A 717 -7.50 13.09 34.64
C GLU A 717 -8.76 13.94 34.85
N ASN A 718 -8.61 15.24 35.14
CA ASN A 718 -9.74 16.16 35.32
C ASN A 718 -10.53 16.42 34.02
N THR A 719 -9.84 16.49 32.88
CA THR A 719 -10.47 16.72 31.56
C THR A 719 -10.97 15.43 30.91
N SER A 720 -10.43 14.29 31.30
CA SER A 720 -10.93 12.97 30.93
C SER A 720 -12.01 12.57 31.92
N HIS A 721 -13.22 13.10 31.74
CA HIS A 721 -14.40 12.63 32.47
C HIS A 721 -14.39 11.10 32.47
N THR A 722 -14.21 10.50 33.65
CA THR A 722 -14.32 9.06 33.83
C THR A 722 -15.78 8.69 33.68
N THR A 723 -16.21 8.51 32.43
CA THR A 723 -17.50 7.95 32.06
C THR A 723 -17.57 6.54 32.65
N ASP A 724 -18.29 6.43 33.76
CA ASP A 724 -18.57 5.15 34.37
C ASP A 724 -19.76 4.53 33.63
N PHE A 725 -19.47 3.56 32.74
CA PHE A 725 -20.50 2.83 31.99
C PHE A 725 -21.14 1.71 32.84
N SER A 726 -21.24 1.90 34.15
CA SER A 726 -21.76 0.94 35.12
C SER A 726 -23.29 0.79 35.03
N GLU A 727 -24.03 1.87 34.77
CA GLU A 727 -25.49 1.90 34.99
C GLU A 727 -26.39 2.06 33.75
N ASN A 728 -25.89 2.36 32.54
CA ASN A 728 -26.70 2.24 31.33
C ASN A 728 -25.88 2.13 30.03
N TRP A 729 -26.14 1.08 29.25
CA TRP A 729 -25.46 0.79 27.97
C TRP A 729 -26.12 1.46 26.75
N ASN A 730 -26.81 2.59 26.95
CA ASN A 730 -27.41 3.35 25.85
C ASN A 730 -26.40 4.32 25.24
N GLY A 731 -26.29 4.29 23.91
CA GLY A 731 -25.20 4.90 23.17
C GLY A 731 -25.07 6.41 23.34
N TYR A 732 -24.02 6.84 24.04
CA TYR A 732 -23.48 8.19 23.93
C TYR A 732 -22.37 8.21 22.88
N SER A 733 -22.54 9.04 21.86
CA SER A 733 -21.46 9.37 20.93
C SER A 733 -20.55 10.41 21.58
N ASP A 734 -19.26 10.09 21.76
CA ASP A 734 -18.23 11.14 21.92
C ASP A 734 -17.85 11.60 20.51
N ASP A 735 -18.70 12.42 19.90
CA ASP A 735 -18.32 13.17 18.71
C ASP A 735 -17.44 14.37 19.11
N GLU A 736 -16.16 14.09 19.43
CA GLU A 736 -15.08 15.09 19.24
C GLU A 736 -14.73 15.21 17.74
N SER A 737 -15.75 15.33 16.88
CA SER A 737 -15.63 15.42 15.42
C SER A 737 -15.93 16.83 14.92
N ASP A 738 -14.88 17.57 14.58
CA ASP A 738 -14.99 18.77 13.72
C ASP A 738 -15.34 18.33 12.28
N SER A 739 -16.61 17.99 12.02
CA SER A 739 -17.11 17.58 10.71
C SER A 739 -17.96 18.68 10.06
N GLU A 740 -17.39 19.39 9.09
CA GLU A 740 -18.16 20.18 8.12
C GLU A 740 -18.75 19.25 7.05
N GLU A 741 -20.06 19.32 6.82
CA GLU A 741 -20.76 18.55 5.78
C GLU A 741 -20.64 19.20 4.39
N ASP A 742 -20.42 18.38 3.35
CA ASP A 742 -20.45 18.79 1.94
C ASP A 742 -21.63 18.11 1.22
N ASN A 743 -22.65 18.88 0.83
CA ASN A 743 -23.75 18.44 -0.05
C ASN A 743 -23.53 18.96 -1.47
N VAL A 744 -23.42 18.07 -2.47
CA VAL A 744 -23.49 18.46 -3.90
C VAL A 744 -24.26 17.43 -4.73
N HIS A 745 -25.31 17.91 -5.40
CA HIS A 745 -26.09 17.20 -6.41
C HIS A 745 -25.69 17.75 -7.78
N ASP A 746 -25.48 16.93 -8.81
CA ASP A 746 -25.19 17.41 -10.19
C ASP A 746 -25.74 16.44 -11.25
N GLN A 747 -26.19 16.99 -12.38
CA GLN A 747 -26.87 16.29 -13.47
C GLN A 747 -25.92 15.84 -14.60
N TYR A 748 -26.43 14.95 -15.46
CA TYR A 748 -25.73 14.34 -16.60
C TYR A 748 -26.18 14.94 -17.93
N ASP A 749 -25.37 14.76 -18.97
CA ASP A 749 -25.83 14.70 -20.36
C ASP A 749 -25.09 13.58 -21.12
N VAL A 750 -25.71 12.99 -22.17
CA VAL A 750 -25.35 11.65 -22.71
C VAL A 750 -25.36 11.59 -24.24
N THR A 751 -24.40 10.88 -24.84
CA THR A 751 -24.50 10.30 -26.20
C THR A 751 -23.87 8.89 -26.25
N SER A 752 -24.30 8.08 -27.25
CA SER A 752 -24.01 6.64 -27.43
C SER A 752 -22.73 6.38 -28.27
N GLU A 753 -22.18 5.18 -28.55
CA GLU A 753 -22.53 3.74 -28.41
C GLU A 753 -21.19 2.92 -28.44
N SER A 754 -21.02 1.59 -28.27
CA SER A 754 -21.90 0.40 -28.25
C SER A 754 -21.31 -0.72 -27.33
N SER A 755 -21.48 -2.03 -27.63
CA SER A 755 -21.30 -3.17 -26.69
C SER A 755 -20.14 -4.17 -26.95
N SER A 756 -19.50 -4.71 -25.89
CA SER A 756 -19.18 -6.16 -25.77
C SER A 756 -18.70 -6.60 -24.36
N GLU A 757 -18.98 -7.84 -23.97
CA GLU A 757 -18.81 -8.39 -22.61
C GLU A 757 -17.35 -8.58 -22.13
N ASP A 758 -16.76 -7.64 -21.36
CA ASP A 758 -15.75 -7.93 -20.31
C ASP A 758 -15.38 -6.71 -19.44
N GLU A 759 -15.27 -6.89 -18.12
CA GLU A 759 -14.74 -6.05 -17.00
C GLU A 759 -14.80 -4.49 -17.00
N ALA A 760 -15.32 -3.81 -18.02
CA ALA A 760 -15.45 -2.35 -18.12
C ALA A 760 -16.91 -1.84 -18.14
N ASP A 761 -17.87 -2.69 -18.55
CA ASP A 761 -19.24 -2.29 -18.95
C ASP A 761 -20.30 -2.23 -17.81
N GLU A 762 -19.92 -2.21 -16.53
CA GLU A 762 -20.89 -2.12 -15.42
C GLU A 762 -21.22 -0.69 -14.94
N LEU A 763 -20.66 0.36 -15.56
CA LEU A 763 -20.90 1.76 -15.16
C LEU A 763 -21.51 2.64 -16.29
N THR A 764 -21.75 2.07 -17.47
CA THR A 764 -22.38 2.69 -18.66
C THR A 764 -23.17 1.64 -19.44
N ASN A 765 -24.41 1.84 -19.89
CA ASN A 765 -25.35 2.96 -19.68
C ASN A 765 -26.81 2.46 -19.71
N ASN A 766 -27.72 3.12 -18.98
CA ASN A 766 -29.17 3.03 -19.24
C ASN A 766 -29.95 4.18 -18.58
N SER A 767 -30.95 4.69 -19.29
CA SER A 767 -31.78 5.84 -18.90
C SER A 767 -32.66 5.55 -17.68
N GLY A 768 -32.79 6.51 -16.78
CA GLY A 768 -33.62 6.40 -15.58
C GLY A 768 -35.10 6.22 -15.90
N HIS A 769 -35.59 5.00 -15.74
CA HIS A 769 -37.02 4.66 -15.62
C HIS A 769 -37.14 3.70 -14.43
N LYS A 770 -38.07 3.98 -13.51
CA LYS A 770 -38.46 3.02 -12.46
C LYS A 770 -39.07 1.78 -13.13
N ARG A 771 -38.28 0.73 -13.35
CA ARG A 771 -38.76 -0.55 -13.90
C ARG A 771 -39.42 -1.39 -12.81
N SER A 772 -40.62 -0.97 -12.40
CA SER A 772 -41.53 -1.77 -11.56
C SER A 772 -42.21 -2.93 -12.32
N GLN A 773 -41.74 -3.29 -13.51
CA GLN A 773 -42.32 -4.34 -14.36
C GLN A 773 -41.21 -5.25 -14.90
N PHE A 774 -41.44 -6.57 -14.82
CA PHE A 774 -40.50 -7.62 -15.27
C PHE A 774 -40.27 -7.69 -16.81
N LYS A 775 -40.78 -6.72 -17.58
CA LYS A 775 -40.71 -6.71 -19.05
C LYS A 775 -39.26 -6.57 -19.52
N GLY A 776 -38.75 -7.62 -20.17
CA GLY A 776 -37.40 -7.67 -20.75
C GLY A 776 -36.32 -8.30 -19.87
N LEU A 777 -36.66 -8.88 -18.71
CA LEU A 777 -35.71 -9.63 -17.89
C LEU A 777 -35.59 -11.09 -18.35
N ARG A 778 -34.38 -11.67 -18.25
CA ARG A 778 -34.15 -13.10 -18.46
C ARG A 778 -34.71 -13.89 -17.27
N ILE A 779 -35.89 -14.47 -17.47
CA ILE A 779 -36.62 -15.30 -16.52
C ILE A 779 -36.83 -16.67 -17.18
N PHE A 780 -36.60 -17.74 -16.42
CA PHE A 780 -36.59 -19.13 -16.92
C PHE A 780 -37.78 -19.91 -16.38
N ASN A 781 -38.31 -20.86 -17.16
CA ASN A 781 -39.38 -21.75 -16.70
C ASN A 781 -38.82 -22.93 -15.89
N GLU A 782 -37.62 -23.40 -16.25
CA GLU A 782 -36.89 -24.49 -15.61
C GLU A 782 -35.41 -24.11 -15.50
N ILE A 783 -34.71 -24.66 -14.50
CA ILE A 783 -33.27 -24.48 -14.29
C ILE A 783 -32.60 -25.82 -13.95
N PRO A 784 -31.30 -26.01 -14.24
CA PRO A 784 -30.56 -27.19 -13.79
C PRO A 784 -30.56 -27.29 -12.27
N ALA A 785 -30.83 -28.48 -11.72
CA ALA A 785 -30.81 -28.71 -10.27
C ALA A 785 -29.47 -28.33 -9.60
N SER A 786 -28.36 -28.41 -10.34
CA SER A 786 -27.03 -27.98 -9.90
C SER A 786 -26.85 -26.46 -9.75
N GLN A 787 -27.83 -25.66 -10.17
CA GLN A 787 -27.81 -24.19 -10.11
C GLN A 787 -28.94 -23.60 -9.27
N SER A 788 -29.78 -24.42 -8.62
CA SER A 788 -30.97 -23.99 -7.85
C SER A 788 -30.72 -22.76 -6.97
N ASN A 789 -29.62 -22.77 -6.21
CA ASN A 789 -29.30 -21.74 -5.23
C ASN A 789 -29.01 -20.37 -5.86
N SER A 790 -28.66 -20.32 -7.16
CA SER A 790 -28.37 -19.06 -7.87
C SER A 790 -29.63 -18.37 -8.42
N TYR A 791 -30.81 -18.92 -8.20
CA TYR A 791 -32.08 -18.39 -8.68
C TYR A 791 -33.09 -18.24 -7.54
N PHE A 792 -33.95 -17.23 -7.65
CA PHE A 792 -35.19 -17.13 -6.88
C PHE A 792 -36.33 -17.78 -7.65
N ARG A 793 -37.18 -18.52 -6.92
CA ARG A 793 -38.50 -18.94 -7.39
C ARG A 793 -39.47 -17.76 -7.20
N ILE A 794 -40.04 -17.25 -8.29
CA ILE A 794 -40.97 -16.11 -8.30
C ILE A 794 -42.28 -16.51 -8.97
N ASN A 795 -43.38 -15.88 -8.55
CA ASN A 795 -44.68 -16.01 -9.21
C ASN A 795 -44.87 -14.83 -10.16
N VAL A 796 -45.07 -15.11 -11.45
CA VAL A 796 -45.35 -14.10 -12.49
C VAL A 796 -46.61 -14.53 -13.22
N ASP A 797 -47.67 -13.73 -13.08
CA ASP A 797 -48.99 -13.95 -13.69
C ASP A 797 -49.58 -15.34 -13.38
N GLY A 798 -49.44 -15.79 -12.13
CA GLY A 798 -49.92 -17.09 -11.66
C GLY A 798 -49.01 -18.28 -12.01
N ASN A 799 -47.93 -18.04 -12.77
CA ASN A 799 -46.97 -19.07 -13.17
C ASN A 799 -45.68 -18.97 -12.36
N GLU A 800 -45.20 -20.11 -11.90
CA GLU A 800 -43.87 -20.23 -11.30
C GLU A 800 -42.78 -20.02 -12.35
N LYS A 801 -41.79 -19.18 -12.01
CA LYS A 801 -40.61 -18.95 -12.84
C LYS A 801 -39.36 -18.71 -11.98
N TYR A 802 -38.20 -18.75 -12.62
CA TYR A 802 -36.89 -18.65 -12.00
C TYR A 802 -36.15 -17.38 -12.46
N MET A 803 -35.72 -16.54 -11.51
CA MET A 803 -34.95 -15.32 -11.77
C MET A 803 -33.58 -15.40 -11.10
N HIS A 804 -32.51 -15.17 -11.86
CA HIS A 804 -31.15 -15.24 -11.31
C HIS A 804 -30.91 -14.15 -10.24
N LYS A 805 -30.27 -14.51 -9.13
CA LYS A 805 -30.13 -13.62 -7.96
C LYS A 805 -29.32 -12.35 -8.24
N GLN A 806 -28.30 -12.42 -9.09
CA GLN A 806 -27.59 -11.21 -9.56
C GLN A 806 -28.51 -10.27 -10.37
N THR A 807 -29.45 -10.82 -11.14
CA THR A 807 -30.44 -10.03 -11.91
C THR A 807 -31.44 -9.35 -10.99
N ALA A 808 -31.85 -10.03 -9.92
CA ALA A 808 -32.70 -9.45 -8.87
C ALA A 808 -31.99 -8.28 -8.14
N SER A 809 -30.72 -8.47 -7.74
CA SER A 809 -29.90 -7.41 -7.13
C SER A 809 -29.73 -6.20 -8.06
N TRP A 810 -29.55 -6.44 -9.37
CA TRP A 810 -29.48 -5.37 -10.37
C TRP A 810 -30.82 -4.62 -10.51
N LEU A 811 -31.95 -5.35 -10.53
CA LEU A 811 -33.30 -4.76 -10.62
C LEU A 811 -33.65 -3.85 -9.43
N LEU A 812 -33.19 -4.20 -8.24
CA LEU A 812 -33.42 -3.46 -6.99
C LEU A 812 -32.40 -2.33 -6.75
N THR A 813 -31.36 -2.19 -7.58
CA THR A 813 -30.34 -1.15 -7.39
C THR A 813 -30.84 0.20 -7.95
N ASP A 814 -31.44 1.01 -7.06
CA ASP A 814 -31.76 2.39 -7.37
C ASP A 814 -30.51 3.26 -7.62
N ASN A 815 -30.51 3.93 -8.78
CA ASN A 815 -29.45 4.79 -9.32
C ASN A 815 -28.08 4.11 -9.54
N LYS A 816 -27.20 4.77 -10.32
CA LYS A 816 -25.79 4.36 -10.40
C LYS A 816 -25.05 4.87 -9.17
N PRO A 817 -24.54 4.00 -8.27
CA PRO A 817 -23.68 4.43 -7.19
C PRO A 817 -22.33 4.88 -7.77
N THR A 818 -22.05 6.17 -7.76
CA THR A 818 -20.78 6.75 -8.24
C THR A 818 -19.92 7.17 -7.06
N LEU A 819 -18.76 6.53 -6.90
CA LEU A 819 -17.66 7.09 -6.11
C LEU A 819 -16.74 7.85 -7.07
N SER A 820 -16.37 9.10 -6.76
CA SER A 820 -15.44 9.88 -7.61
C SER A 820 -14.16 9.10 -7.82
N ALA A 821 -13.82 8.82 -9.09
CA ALA A 821 -12.56 8.16 -9.46
C ALA A 821 -11.32 8.97 -9.06
N ASP A 822 -11.51 10.26 -8.73
CA ASP A 822 -10.43 11.16 -8.44
C ASP A 822 -10.57 11.82 -7.05
N ARG A 823 -9.50 11.70 -6.24
CA ARG A 823 -9.31 12.49 -5.01
C ARG A 823 -8.99 13.96 -5.36
N LEU A 824 -8.40 14.25 -6.53
CA LEU A 824 -8.11 15.61 -7.00
C LEU A 824 -9.34 16.38 -7.52
N GLN A 825 -10.36 15.74 -8.11
CA GLN A 825 -11.58 16.47 -8.51
C GLN A 825 -12.36 17.08 -7.33
N ARG A 826 -12.27 16.52 -6.12
CA ARG A 826 -12.77 17.20 -4.90
C ARG A 826 -12.05 18.51 -4.60
N VAL A 827 -10.81 18.65 -5.07
CA VAL A 827 -9.98 19.88 -4.96
C VAL A 827 -10.23 20.85 -6.13
N GLN A 828 -10.72 20.37 -7.28
CA GLN A 828 -11.04 21.20 -8.46
C GLN A 828 -12.49 21.70 -8.51
N LYS A 829 -13.48 20.92 -8.03
CA LYS A 829 -14.89 21.39 -8.01
C LYS A 829 -15.15 22.59 -7.08
N ARG A 830 -14.22 22.92 -6.18
CA ARG A 830 -14.21 24.15 -5.36
C ARG A 830 -13.41 25.31 -6.00
N SER A 831 -13.11 25.28 -7.30
CA SER A 831 -12.46 26.38 -8.04
C SER A 831 -13.37 27.07 -9.05
N ARG A 832 -14.61 27.33 -8.66
CA ARG A 832 -15.50 28.37 -9.19
C ARG A 832 -16.08 29.13 -8.02
#